data_AF-A0A2A6BYL4-F1
#
_entry.id   AF-A0A2A6BYL4-F1
#
_cell.length_a   1.000
_cell.length_b   1.000
_cell.length_c   1.000
_cell.angle_alpha   90.00
_cell.angle_beta   90.00
_cell.angle_gamma   90.00
#
_symmetry.space_group_name_H-M   'P 1'
#
loop_
_entity.id
_entity.type
_entity.pdbx_description
1 polymer ?
#
loop_
_entity_poly.entity_id
_entity_poly.type
_entity_poly.pdbx_seq_one_letter_code
_entity_poly.pdbx_strand_id
1 'polypeptide(L)'
;MFVFRRTHSPAFDSRIPGQGSLIWNVSFGMIYVSIGMIYSIFPCRCMMVESDLRWLGLSDSKVAETIKNKSLTEQLVSIVKLAKQQLASVGQKLDVFPKGSLLYNVGSKTKAQCAHHLPTVVQLIVEDKIKTDIQATAAVSYILAHAMKDLNRTELEKECGVGIIVTPAEIEETVKCIIGTYKEKLIIERYQFPVGKILGDARAKLKWADGKYLATEVEIQLRNLLGVKTEDDLKPKSKVKGDQKQGEKKKADEVVEETEGPSTMEELIKSRARLHKVGENYTSDGYVVTPNTERLLKEHVVRTGGQVRTRFPPEPNGLLHIGHAKAININFAYAKAYNGVCNLRFDDTNPEKEEKKFFDGIEQMVRWLGYTPAKITYSSDNFDQLYKWAIELIEKGLAFVCHQTVEEMRGQDQKASPWRDRPVHESLRIFQDMKNGKLEEGDATLRLKLTLEEGKMDPVAYRIKYCHHERSHDNWCIYPTYDYTHCLCDSIEDITHSLCTKEFQSRRSSYYWLCNALDVYCPVQWEYGRLNVNYTVVSKRKILKLITSKIVRDWDDPRLFTLAALRRRGIPSEALNSFVARLGLTGSQMVIDPHLLDASVREYLNVHSPRTMAVLDPISVVITNYSSLGMASSISIPDFPSVPSSTVHDISFGSTIYIEREDYQSGTPSKEFRRLAMGQSVGLKHIGLVLEMEKEIVSDDGSVISIEVKAYKVTGENKPAAFIHWVANPIPVQVRLYERLFHHKNPEDTEEVPGGFLSDCNENSLTILHRVFVDKYMSTIKVWDRFQFERIGFFSVDPDTTREKIVFNRTLLLKEDSTKK
;
A
#
# COMPACT_ATOMS: atom_id res chain seq x y z
N MET A 1 -62.78 20.02 -23.65
CA MET A 1 -63.63 21.15 -23.28
C MET A 1 -62.75 22.38 -23.15
N PHE A 2 -62.96 23.35 -24.03
CA PHE A 2 -62.68 24.80 -24.03
C PHE A 2 -61.52 25.39 -23.18
N VAL A 3 -60.52 26.11 -23.71
CA VAL A 3 -60.50 27.34 -24.57
C VAL A 3 -60.79 28.64 -23.80
N PHE A 4 -59.73 29.46 -23.69
CA PHE A 4 -59.64 30.94 -23.77
C PHE A 4 -60.44 31.86 -22.82
N ARG A 5 -59.75 32.91 -22.32
CA ARG A 5 -59.87 34.35 -22.68
C ARG A 5 -59.03 35.19 -21.68
N ARG A 6 -58.03 36.02 -22.06
CA ARG A 6 -58.09 37.37 -22.71
C ARG A 6 -59.14 38.28 -22.02
N THR A 7 -58.85 39.45 -21.42
CA THR A 7 -58.13 40.62 -21.94
C THR A 7 -58.10 41.78 -20.91
N HIS A 8 -57.02 42.57 -20.95
CA HIS A 8 -56.89 44.05 -20.88
C HIS A 8 -57.20 44.90 -19.62
N SER A 9 -56.12 45.50 -19.08
CA SER A 9 -55.68 46.94 -19.08
C SER A 9 -56.66 48.06 -18.68
N PRO A 10 -56.20 49.25 -18.19
CA PRO A 10 -54.98 50.03 -18.53
C PRO A 10 -54.24 50.60 -17.28
N ALA A 11 -53.29 51.54 -17.28
CA ALA A 11 -52.13 51.96 -18.09
C ALA A 11 -51.37 53.02 -17.23
N PHE A 12 -50.09 53.25 -17.56
CA PHE A 12 -49.24 54.46 -17.46
C PHE A 12 -47.84 54.11 -16.91
N ASP A 13 -46.70 54.64 -17.37
CA ASP A 13 -46.18 55.13 -18.65
C ASP A 13 -44.66 55.24 -18.45
N SER A 14 -43.90 54.93 -19.51
CA SER A 14 -42.69 55.64 -19.96
C SER A 14 -41.30 54.94 -19.95
N ARG A 15 -41.00 54.39 -21.14
CA ARG A 15 -39.79 54.53 -22.02
C ARG A 15 -38.42 53.97 -21.53
N ILE A 16 -37.80 52.92 -22.11
CA ILE A 16 -37.32 52.60 -23.51
C ILE A 16 -36.02 53.38 -23.88
N PRO A 17 -35.03 52.80 -24.63
CA PRO A 17 -34.56 51.40 -24.81
C PRO A 17 -33.00 51.29 -25.01
N GLY A 18 -32.38 50.11 -25.22
CA GLY A 18 -32.16 49.43 -26.53
C GLY A 18 -30.68 49.57 -26.97
N GLN A 19 -29.97 48.64 -27.63
CA GLN A 19 -30.32 47.53 -28.52
C GLN A 19 -29.18 46.48 -28.55
N GLY A 20 -29.53 45.25 -28.91
CA GLY A 20 -28.61 44.18 -29.31
C GLY A 20 -28.76 43.78 -30.78
N SER A 21 -27.61 43.35 -31.34
CA SER A 21 -27.35 42.32 -32.35
C SER A 21 -27.97 42.34 -33.77
N LEU A 22 -27.02 42.37 -34.72
CA LEU A 22 -26.92 41.62 -36.00
C LEU A 22 -27.85 41.97 -37.16
N ILE A 23 -27.26 42.37 -38.29
CA ILE A 23 -27.39 41.73 -39.62
C ILE A 23 -26.33 42.31 -40.59
N TRP A 24 -25.86 41.43 -41.47
CA TRP A 24 -24.91 41.61 -42.57
C TRP A 24 -25.17 42.80 -43.49
N ASN A 25 -24.10 43.45 -43.98
CA ASN A 25 -24.01 43.78 -45.41
C ASN A 25 -22.60 44.13 -45.90
N VAL A 26 -22.38 43.72 -47.14
CA VAL A 26 -21.17 43.72 -47.95
C VAL A 26 -20.90 45.11 -48.53
N SER A 27 -19.61 45.46 -48.67
CA SER A 27 -18.98 46.27 -49.74
C SER A 27 -18.06 47.36 -49.20
N PHE A 28 -16.76 47.07 -49.20
CA PHE A 28 -15.70 48.06 -49.03
C PHE A 28 -15.03 48.29 -50.39
N GLY A 29 -14.96 49.54 -50.82
CA GLY A 29 -14.14 49.99 -51.93
C GLY A 29 -13.58 51.38 -51.63
N MET A 30 -12.23 51.45 -51.58
CA MET A 30 -11.39 52.49 -52.20
C MET A 30 -11.56 53.96 -51.71
N ILE A 31 -10.56 54.80 -51.36
CA ILE A 31 -9.09 54.92 -51.53
C ILE A 31 -8.57 55.92 -50.46
N TYR A 32 -7.25 55.92 -50.24
CA TYR A 32 -6.33 57.00 -49.80
C TYR A 32 -5.77 56.85 -48.37
N VAL A 33 -4.47 56.89 -48.08
CA VAL A 33 -3.20 56.72 -48.82
C VAL A 33 -2.09 56.81 -47.75
N SER A 34 -1.07 55.97 -47.88
CA SER A 34 0.34 56.12 -47.47
C SER A 34 0.70 56.60 -46.05
N ILE A 35 1.29 55.69 -45.26
CA ILE A 35 2.69 55.67 -44.78
C ILE A 35 2.84 54.38 -43.95
N GLY A 36 3.48 53.36 -44.51
CA GLY A 36 3.52 52.02 -43.90
C GLY A 36 4.61 51.15 -44.49
N MET A 37 5.85 51.65 -44.52
CA MET A 37 7.04 50.84 -44.75
C MET A 37 8.16 51.46 -43.92
N ILE A 38 8.47 50.87 -42.76
CA ILE A 38 9.80 50.84 -42.10
C ILE A 38 9.76 50.07 -40.75
N TYR A 39 8.60 49.75 -40.15
CA TYR A 39 8.55 48.97 -38.89
C TYR A 39 7.74 47.68 -39.00
N SER A 40 8.30 46.58 -39.52
CA SER A 40 7.66 45.25 -39.35
C SER A 40 8.59 44.03 -39.21
N ILE A 41 9.91 44.19 -39.06
CA ILE A 41 10.83 43.02 -38.99
C ILE A 41 11.31 42.71 -37.55
N PHE A 42 11.14 43.61 -36.58
CA PHE A 42 11.65 43.40 -35.20
C PHE A 42 10.72 42.69 -34.18
N PRO A 43 9.37 42.74 -34.23
CA PRO A 43 8.56 42.16 -33.15
C PRO A 43 8.56 40.63 -33.10
N CYS A 44 8.66 39.95 -34.26
CA CYS A 44 8.51 38.49 -34.33
C CYS A 44 9.66 37.70 -33.70
N ARG A 45 10.91 38.22 -33.73
CA ARG A 45 12.09 37.46 -33.27
C ARG A 45 12.23 37.45 -31.74
N CYS A 46 11.86 38.54 -31.06
CA CYS A 46 11.87 38.60 -29.59
C CYS A 46 10.79 37.70 -28.97
N MET A 47 9.58 37.71 -29.53
CA MET A 47 8.45 36.90 -29.03
C MET A 47 8.73 35.39 -29.12
N MET A 48 9.48 34.94 -30.13
CA MET A 48 9.88 33.53 -30.27
C MET A 48 10.97 33.09 -29.27
N VAL A 49 11.88 33.99 -28.88
CA VAL A 49 12.94 33.66 -27.91
C VAL A 49 12.37 33.55 -26.50
N GLU A 50 11.44 34.44 -26.13
CA GLU A 50 10.75 34.38 -24.85
C GLU A 50 9.90 33.11 -24.71
N SER A 51 9.21 32.69 -25.78
CA SER A 51 8.43 31.45 -25.76
C SER A 51 9.31 30.20 -25.67
N ASP A 52 10.47 30.16 -26.34
CA ASP A 52 11.43 29.06 -26.23
C ASP A 52 12.07 28.97 -24.82
N LEU A 53 12.32 30.10 -24.16
CA LEU A 53 12.84 30.10 -22.78
C LEU A 53 11.76 29.75 -21.74
N ARG A 54 10.51 30.17 -21.95
CA ARG A 54 9.37 29.74 -21.13
C ARG A 54 9.07 28.25 -21.30
N TRP A 55 9.31 27.70 -22.48
CA TRP A 55 9.20 26.27 -22.74
C TRP A 55 10.16 25.44 -21.87
N LEU A 56 11.28 26.01 -21.40
CA LEU A 56 12.19 25.36 -20.44
C LEU A 56 11.69 25.44 -18.97
N GLY A 57 10.51 25.98 -18.71
CA GLY A 57 9.97 26.11 -17.34
C GLY A 57 10.65 27.19 -16.50
N LEU A 58 11.30 28.17 -17.13
CA LEU A 58 11.96 29.29 -16.44
C LEU A 58 10.93 30.33 -15.99
N SER A 59 11.05 30.82 -14.74
CA SER A 59 10.24 31.95 -14.24
C SER A 59 10.51 33.24 -15.04
N ASP A 60 9.53 34.13 -15.16
CA ASP A 60 9.67 35.39 -15.92
C ASP A 60 10.88 36.24 -15.50
N SER A 61 11.21 36.28 -14.20
CA SER A 61 12.41 36.95 -13.69
C SER A 61 13.71 36.34 -14.26
N LYS A 62 13.78 35.01 -14.34
CA LYS A 62 14.94 34.29 -14.87
C LYS A 62 15.02 34.36 -16.39
N VAL A 63 13.89 34.43 -17.09
CA VAL A 63 13.83 34.67 -18.54
C VAL A 63 14.41 36.05 -18.86
N ALA A 64 13.97 37.09 -18.14
CA ALA A 64 14.49 38.45 -18.30
C ALA A 64 15.99 38.56 -18.00
N GLU A 65 16.52 37.81 -17.03
CA GLU A 65 17.95 37.73 -16.74
C GLU A 65 18.73 37.00 -17.85
N THR A 66 18.18 35.89 -18.34
CA THR A 66 18.84 35.03 -19.34
C THR A 66 18.95 35.74 -20.69
N ILE A 67 17.90 36.46 -21.11
CA ILE A 67 17.88 37.24 -22.37
C ILE A 67 18.98 38.32 -22.41
N LYS A 68 19.38 38.86 -21.26
CA LYS A 68 20.51 39.81 -21.19
C LYS A 68 21.84 39.17 -21.58
N ASN A 69 21.99 37.86 -21.38
CA ASN A 69 23.15 37.09 -21.81
C ASN A 69 22.92 36.53 -23.22
N LYS A 70 23.37 37.27 -24.25
CA LYS A 70 23.17 36.91 -25.66
C LYS A 70 23.74 35.53 -26.03
N SER A 71 24.95 35.23 -25.57
CA SER A 71 25.62 33.95 -25.87
C SER A 71 24.88 32.76 -25.27
N LEU A 72 24.47 32.86 -24.00
CA LEU A 72 23.68 31.82 -23.34
C LEU A 72 22.30 31.66 -24.00
N THR A 73 21.67 32.77 -24.38
CA THR A 73 20.35 32.76 -25.03
C THR A 73 20.39 32.04 -26.37
N GLU A 74 21.38 32.34 -27.21
CA GLU A 74 21.55 31.66 -28.51
C GLU A 74 21.78 30.16 -28.37
N GLN A 75 22.58 29.76 -27.38
CA GLN A 75 22.85 28.36 -27.08
C GLN A 75 21.61 27.62 -26.55
N LEU A 76 20.85 28.24 -25.65
CA LEU A 76 19.61 27.65 -25.12
C LEU A 76 18.54 27.53 -26.20
N VAL A 77 18.38 28.53 -27.07
CA VAL A 77 17.45 28.46 -28.21
C VAL A 77 17.84 27.34 -29.18
N SER A 78 19.14 27.13 -29.41
CA SER A 78 19.64 26.00 -30.20
C SER A 78 19.28 24.64 -29.55
N ILE A 79 19.52 24.51 -28.24
CA ILE A 79 19.18 23.30 -27.47
C ILE A 79 17.66 23.03 -27.48
N VAL A 80 16.83 24.06 -27.32
CA VAL A 80 15.36 23.94 -27.36
C VAL A 80 14.88 23.45 -28.73
N LYS A 81 15.46 23.96 -29.82
CA LYS A 81 15.15 23.48 -31.18
C LYS A 81 15.49 22.01 -31.36
N LEU A 82 16.67 21.58 -30.91
CA LEU A 82 17.09 20.18 -30.95
C LEU A 82 16.14 19.29 -30.12
N ALA A 83 15.79 19.72 -28.90
CA ALA A 83 14.87 18.98 -28.04
C ALA A 83 13.46 18.86 -28.66
N LYS A 84 12.92 19.94 -29.24
CA LYS A 84 11.62 19.93 -29.94
C LYS A 84 11.63 19.03 -31.18
N GLN A 85 12.71 19.01 -31.95
CA GLN A 85 12.87 18.10 -33.09
C GLN A 85 12.88 16.63 -32.66
N GLN A 86 13.59 16.31 -31.58
CA GLN A 86 13.64 14.95 -31.03
C GLN A 86 12.27 14.53 -30.47
N LEU A 87 11.57 15.39 -29.73
CA LEU A 87 10.22 15.11 -29.23
C LEU A 87 9.21 14.89 -30.36
N ALA A 88 9.31 15.65 -31.44
CA ALA A 88 8.47 15.48 -32.63
C ALA A 88 8.68 14.11 -33.31
N SER A 89 9.91 13.58 -33.30
CA SER A 89 10.20 12.24 -33.83
C SER A 89 9.59 11.10 -33.00
N VAL A 90 9.27 11.36 -31.73
CA VAL A 90 8.63 10.41 -30.79
C VAL A 90 7.12 10.68 -30.67
N GLY A 91 6.57 11.64 -31.44
CA GLY A 91 5.13 11.94 -31.47
C GLY A 91 4.59 12.73 -30.27
N GLN A 92 5.45 13.33 -29.44
CA GLN A 92 5.03 14.14 -28.29
C GLN A 92 5.15 15.64 -28.58
N LYS A 93 4.11 16.41 -28.23
CA LYS A 93 4.13 17.87 -28.25
C LYS A 93 3.79 18.39 -26.86
N LEU A 94 4.73 19.12 -26.26
CA LEU A 94 4.62 19.64 -24.90
C LEU A 94 4.60 21.17 -24.92
N ASP A 95 3.72 21.77 -24.12
CA ASP A 95 3.65 23.23 -23.95
C ASP A 95 4.75 23.78 -23.04
N VAL A 96 5.17 22.98 -22.05
CA VAL A 96 6.36 23.21 -21.21
C VAL A 96 7.12 21.89 -21.08
N PHE A 97 8.45 21.93 -21.17
CA PHE A 97 9.31 20.77 -20.98
C PHE A 97 9.62 20.57 -19.49
N PRO A 98 9.14 19.48 -18.85
CA PRO A 98 9.30 19.28 -17.41
C PRO A 98 10.76 19.22 -16.93
N LYS A 99 11.69 18.84 -17.82
CA LYS A 99 13.14 18.75 -17.54
C LYS A 99 13.93 19.94 -18.09
N GLY A 100 13.28 21.09 -18.29
CA GLY A 100 13.93 22.27 -18.85
C GLY A 100 15.09 22.80 -17.99
N SER A 101 15.09 22.53 -16.67
CA SER A 101 16.22 22.81 -15.78
C SER A 101 17.49 22.05 -16.16
N LEU A 102 17.39 20.80 -16.61
CA LEU A 102 18.53 19.99 -17.05
C LEU A 102 19.12 20.56 -18.34
N LEU A 103 18.27 20.91 -19.31
CA LEU A 103 18.71 21.54 -20.56
C LEU A 103 19.32 22.92 -20.30
N TYR A 104 18.78 23.67 -19.34
CA TYR A 104 19.36 24.94 -18.90
C TYR A 104 20.74 24.75 -18.25
N ASN A 105 20.91 23.73 -17.41
CA ASN A 105 22.18 23.40 -16.77
C ASN A 105 23.23 22.93 -17.79
N VAL A 106 22.84 22.15 -18.80
CA VAL A 106 23.72 21.78 -19.91
C VAL A 106 24.11 23.02 -20.71
N GLY A 107 23.14 23.87 -21.09
CA GLY A 107 23.40 25.08 -21.86
C GLY A 107 24.29 26.10 -21.14
N SER A 108 24.13 26.25 -19.82
CA SER A 108 24.92 27.21 -19.02
C SER A 108 26.35 26.77 -18.72
N LYS A 109 26.62 25.46 -18.69
CA LYS A 109 27.95 24.91 -18.37
C LYS A 109 28.76 24.46 -19.59
N THR A 110 28.13 24.34 -20.76
CA THR A 110 28.81 23.88 -21.98
C THR A 110 29.53 25.02 -22.70
N LYS A 111 30.76 24.78 -23.16
CA LYS A 111 31.56 25.72 -23.94
C LYS A 111 31.35 25.52 -25.44
N ALA A 112 31.57 26.57 -26.24
CA ALA A 112 31.39 26.55 -27.70
C ALA A 112 32.15 25.41 -28.42
N GLN A 113 33.32 25.01 -27.90
CA GLN A 113 34.13 23.90 -28.42
C GLN A 113 33.41 22.53 -28.41
N CYS A 114 32.42 22.33 -27.55
CA CYS A 114 31.67 21.07 -27.42
C CYS A 114 30.33 21.08 -28.15
N ALA A 115 30.05 22.08 -28.99
CA ALA A 115 28.75 22.25 -29.63
C ALA A 115 28.34 21.05 -30.51
N HIS A 116 29.30 20.33 -31.08
CA HIS A 116 29.06 19.14 -31.91
C HIS A 116 28.59 17.91 -31.12
N HIS A 117 28.82 17.85 -29.81
CA HIS A 117 28.36 16.74 -28.95
C HIS A 117 27.04 17.02 -28.22
N LEU A 118 26.55 18.28 -28.26
CA LEU A 118 25.29 18.68 -27.62
C LEU A 118 24.07 17.88 -28.09
N PRO A 119 23.90 17.53 -29.38
CA PRO A 119 22.73 16.75 -29.83
C PRO A 119 22.59 15.40 -29.10
N THR A 120 23.69 14.70 -28.85
CA THR A 120 23.69 13.40 -28.16
C THR A 120 23.27 13.52 -26.69
N VAL A 121 23.74 14.55 -25.99
CA VAL A 121 23.36 14.79 -24.58
C VAL A 121 21.90 15.21 -24.47
N VAL A 122 21.42 16.06 -25.39
CA VAL A 122 20.00 16.47 -25.46
C VAL A 122 19.11 15.26 -25.74
N GLN A 123 19.52 14.37 -26.64
CA GLN A 123 18.81 13.12 -26.91
C GLN A 123 18.68 12.26 -25.65
N LEU A 124 19.75 12.07 -24.87
CA LEU A 124 19.71 11.30 -23.61
C LEU A 124 18.78 11.91 -22.55
N ILE A 125 18.63 13.24 -22.52
CA ILE A 125 17.70 13.92 -21.59
C ILE A 125 16.25 13.74 -22.05
N VAL A 126 16.00 13.82 -23.36
CA VAL A 126 14.66 13.60 -23.97
C VAL A 126 14.23 12.14 -23.81
N GLU A 127 15.13 11.18 -24.02
CA GLU A 127 14.89 9.73 -23.83
C GLU A 127 14.73 9.29 -22.37
N ASP A 128 14.76 10.21 -21.41
CA ASP A 128 14.71 9.91 -19.96
C ASP A 128 15.85 9.01 -19.47
N LYS A 129 17.04 9.10 -20.10
CA LYS A 129 18.25 8.41 -19.64
C LYS A 129 19.04 9.24 -18.62
N ILE A 130 19.09 10.56 -18.80
CA ILE A 130 19.67 11.52 -17.84
C ILE A 130 18.52 12.21 -17.10
N LYS A 131 18.43 11.98 -15.78
CA LYS A 131 17.30 12.42 -14.95
C LYS A 131 17.68 13.46 -13.89
N THR A 132 18.96 13.55 -13.52
CA THR A 132 19.42 14.42 -12.42
C THR A 132 20.48 15.43 -12.86
N ASP A 133 20.61 16.51 -12.08
CA ASP A 133 21.64 17.55 -12.31
C ASP A 133 23.07 17.03 -12.21
N ILE A 134 23.30 15.99 -11.40
CA ILE A 134 24.60 15.34 -11.24
C ILE A 134 24.96 14.59 -12.50
N GLN A 135 24.01 13.82 -13.07
CA GLN A 135 24.19 13.13 -14.34
C GLN A 135 24.39 14.12 -15.50
N ALA A 136 23.62 15.21 -15.54
CA ALA A 136 23.81 16.27 -16.54
C ALA A 136 25.18 16.95 -16.40
N THR A 137 25.66 17.20 -15.18
CA THR A 137 26.98 17.78 -14.92
C THR A 137 28.11 16.79 -15.28
N ALA A 138 27.92 15.49 -15.04
CA ALA A 138 28.85 14.45 -15.47
C ALA A 138 28.93 14.36 -17.00
N ALA A 139 27.78 14.44 -17.69
CA ALA A 139 27.71 14.50 -19.15
C ALA A 139 28.48 15.71 -19.70
N VAL A 140 28.27 16.90 -19.12
CA VAL A 140 29.01 18.12 -19.50
C VAL A 140 30.51 17.96 -19.25
N SER A 141 30.90 17.36 -18.14
CA SER A 141 32.33 17.13 -17.82
C SER A 141 32.98 16.15 -18.82
N TYR A 142 32.25 15.10 -19.22
CA TYR A 142 32.71 14.12 -20.19
C TYR A 142 32.90 14.73 -21.58
N ILE A 143 31.92 15.50 -22.08
CA ILE A 143 32.04 16.17 -23.39
C ILE A 143 33.12 17.25 -23.40
N LEU A 144 33.39 17.90 -22.25
CA LEU A 144 34.50 18.84 -22.11
C LEU A 144 35.86 18.14 -22.17
N ALA A 145 35.99 16.96 -21.57
CA ALA A 145 37.20 16.14 -21.63
C ALA A 145 37.46 15.54 -23.02
N HIS A 146 36.40 15.32 -23.81
CA HIS A 146 36.46 14.69 -25.14
C HIS A 146 36.19 15.65 -26.29
N ALA A 147 36.33 16.97 -26.09
CA ALA A 147 35.94 18.02 -27.03
C ALA A 147 36.61 17.96 -28.43
N MET A 148 37.58 17.08 -28.67
CA MET A 148 38.31 16.93 -29.95
C MET A 148 38.28 15.48 -30.48
N LYS A 149 37.46 14.58 -29.90
CA LYS A 149 37.37 13.16 -30.27
C LYS A 149 35.91 12.78 -30.56
N ASP A 150 35.70 11.77 -31.41
CA ASP A 150 34.37 11.20 -31.61
C ASP A 150 33.81 10.61 -30.31
N LEU A 151 32.55 10.93 -30.03
CA LEU A 151 31.91 10.58 -28.77
C LEU A 151 31.35 9.15 -28.83
N ASN A 152 31.87 8.24 -28.01
CA ASN A 152 31.27 6.94 -27.81
C ASN A 152 30.03 7.05 -26.90
N ARG A 153 28.84 6.80 -27.46
CA ARG A 153 27.56 6.88 -26.74
C ARG A 153 27.52 5.93 -25.53
N THR A 154 28.04 4.71 -25.66
CA THR A 154 28.00 3.70 -24.58
C THR A 154 28.89 4.10 -23.39
N GLU A 155 30.04 4.71 -23.68
CA GLU A 155 30.96 5.20 -22.65
C GLU A 155 30.41 6.45 -21.95
N LEU A 156 29.77 7.36 -22.70
CA LEU A 156 29.05 8.49 -22.12
C LEU A 156 27.90 8.02 -21.21
N GLU A 157 27.07 7.05 -21.65
CA GLU A 157 25.98 6.50 -20.84
C GLU A 157 26.50 5.90 -19.52
N LYS A 158 27.61 5.16 -19.58
CA LYS A 158 28.28 4.58 -18.41
C LYS A 158 28.79 5.65 -17.44
N GLU A 159 29.51 6.66 -17.93
CA GLU A 159 30.10 7.71 -17.07
C GLU A 159 29.08 8.71 -16.53
N CYS A 160 27.90 8.79 -17.15
CA CYS A 160 26.77 9.54 -16.64
C CYS A 160 25.91 8.71 -15.66
N GLY A 161 26.24 7.44 -15.40
CA GLY A 161 25.45 6.57 -14.54
C GLY A 161 24.04 6.32 -15.07
N VAL A 162 23.87 6.26 -16.39
CA VAL A 162 22.58 5.93 -17.03
C VAL A 162 22.19 4.49 -16.66
N GLY A 163 20.96 4.31 -16.18
CA GLY A 163 20.46 3.01 -15.72
C GLY A 163 20.80 2.66 -14.27
N ILE A 164 21.60 3.47 -13.57
CA ILE A 164 21.84 3.32 -12.14
C ILE A 164 20.69 3.99 -11.37
N ILE A 165 19.86 3.18 -10.72
CA ILE A 165 18.79 3.65 -9.85
C ILE A 165 19.25 3.44 -8.41
N VAL A 166 19.50 4.53 -7.69
CA VAL A 166 19.77 4.45 -6.24
C VAL A 166 18.44 4.46 -5.51
N THR A 167 18.16 3.38 -4.79
CA THR A 167 16.90 3.22 -4.06
C THR A 167 16.94 3.93 -2.70
N PRO A 168 15.78 4.35 -2.17
CA PRO A 168 15.67 4.84 -0.78
C PRO A 168 16.30 3.91 0.27
N ALA A 169 16.13 2.59 0.12
CA ALA A 169 16.66 1.60 1.04
C ALA A 169 18.20 1.54 1.02
N GLU A 170 18.82 1.64 -0.16
CA GLU A 170 20.28 1.71 -0.28
C GLU A 170 20.84 2.99 0.35
N ILE A 171 20.11 4.11 0.25
CA ILE A 171 20.46 5.37 0.91
C ILE A 171 20.38 5.20 2.42
N GLU A 172 19.28 4.66 2.94
CA GLU A 172 19.09 4.40 4.37
C GLU A 172 20.20 3.49 4.93
N GLU A 173 20.48 2.37 4.27
CA GLU A 173 21.51 1.41 4.70
C GLU A 173 22.92 2.02 4.65
N THR A 174 23.24 2.76 3.59
CA THR A 174 24.55 3.41 3.45
C THR A 174 24.74 4.50 4.50
N VAL A 175 23.72 5.34 4.73
CA VAL A 175 23.73 6.37 5.77
C VAL A 175 23.89 5.74 7.14
N LYS A 176 23.17 4.64 7.42
CA LYS A 176 23.28 3.88 8.68
C LYS A 176 24.67 3.33 8.90
N CYS A 177 25.27 2.76 7.86
CA CYS A 177 26.65 2.28 7.90
C CYS A 177 27.64 3.40 8.22
N ILE A 178 27.51 4.56 7.57
CA ILE A 178 28.39 5.73 7.79
C ILE A 178 28.17 6.34 9.18
N ILE A 179 26.92 6.47 9.64
CA ILE A 179 26.65 6.92 11.01
C ILE A 179 27.24 5.93 12.02
N GLY A 180 27.21 4.64 11.71
CA GLY A 180 27.90 3.59 12.47
C GLY A 180 29.40 3.84 12.64
N THR A 181 30.11 4.30 11.60
CA THR A 181 31.56 4.56 11.69
C THR A 181 31.90 5.78 12.55
N TYR A 182 30.97 6.74 12.67
CA TYR A 182 31.13 7.93 13.51
C TYR A 182 30.43 7.84 14.87
N LYS A 183 29.80 6.70 15.20
CA LYS A 183 28.87 6.56 16.34
C LYS A 183 29.44 7.04 17.67
N GLU A 184 30.67 6.63 18.01
CA GLU A 184 31.32 7.03 19.27
C GLU A 184 31.53 8.55 19.36
N LYS A 185 31.98 9.16 18.25
CA LYS A 185 32.19 10.63 18.18
C LYS A 185 30.87 11.39 18.16
N LEU A 186 29.84 10.84 17.51
CA LEU A 186 28.50 11.42 17.45
C LEU A 186 27.82 11.42 18.83
N ILE A 187 28.01 10.38 19.64
CA ILE A 187 27.46 10.35 21.00
C ILE A 187 28.12 11.42 21.90
N ILE A 188 29.42 11.64 21.74
CA ILE A 188 30.20 12.61 22.53
C ILE A 188 29.93 14.05 22.07
N GLU A 189 30.03 14.32 20.76
CA GLU A 189 29.93 15.66 20.20
C GLU A 189 28.48 16.07 19.84
N ARG A 190 27.53 15.13 19.88
CA ARG A 190 26.11 15.30 19.51
C ARG A 190 25.96 16.09 18.22
N TYR A 191 25.21 17.19 18.25
CA TYR A 191 24.93 18.04 17.08
C TYR A 191 26.05 19.03 16.75
N GLN A 192 27.14 19.06 17.54
CA GLN A 192 28.34 19.85 17.22
C GLN A 192 29.27 19.13 16.23
N PHE A 193 29.01 17.84 15.95
CA PHE A 193 29.75 17.08 14.96
C PHE A 193 29.49 17.63 13.54
N PRO A 194 30.50 17.79 12.68
CA PRO A 194 30.33 18.32 11.33
C PRO A 194 29.58 17.35 10.42
N VAL A 195 28.26 17.51 10.31
CA VAL A 195 27.36 16.72 9.43
C VAL A 195 27.83 16.71 7.97
N GLY A 196 28.55 17.76 7.53
CA GLY A 196 29.17 17.80 6.21
C GLY A 196 30.14 16.65 5.92
N LYS A 197 30.78 16.05 6.94
CA LYS A 197 31.63 14.86 6.77
C LYS A 197 30.80 13.62 6.42
N ILE A 198 29.68 13.41 7.14
CA ILE A 198 28.75 12.29 6.88
C ILE A 198 28.14 12.45 5.48
N LEU A 199 27.71 13.65 5.11
CA LEU A 199 27.19 13.93 3.77
C LEU A 199 28.25 13.76 2.68
N GLY A 200 29.49 14.14 2.96
CA GLY A 200 30.62 13.93 2.05
C GLY A 200 30.87 12.45 1.78
N ASP A 201 30.96 11.65 2.84
CA ASP A 201 31.19 10.20 2.75
C ASP A 201 30.01 9.49 2.08
N ALA A 202 28.78 9.93 2.37
CA ALA A 202 27.57 9.38 1.78
C ALA A 202 27.49 9.68 0.28
N ARG A 203 27.87 10.90 -0.14
CA ARG A 203 27.99 11.26 -1.57
C ARG A 203 29.13 10.54 -2.27
N ALA A 204 30.22 10.23 -1.56
CA ALA A 204 31.33 9.46 -2.12
C ALA A 204 30.93 8.01 -2.42
N LYS A 205 30.13 7.39 -1.53
CA LYS A 205 29.59 6.03 -1.75
C LYS A 205 28.44 6.00 -2.76
N LEU A 206 27.53 6.98 -2.69
CA LEU A 206 26.34 7.06 -3.55
C LEU A 206 26.42 8.28 -4.47
N LYS A 207 27.31 8.21 -5.46
CA LYS A 207 27.59 9.31 -6.40
C LYS A 207 26.35 9.83 -7.14
N TRP A 208 25.38 8.95 -7.42
CA TRP A 208 24.19 9.25 -8.22
C TRP A 208 22.91 9.46 -7.40
N ALA A 209 23.00 9.43 -6.06
CA ALA A 209 21.84 9.65 -5.19
C ALA A 209 21.35 11.11 -5.22
N ASP A 210 20.05 11.31 -5.00
CA ASP A 210 19.48 12.65 -4.81
C ASP A 210 20.06 13.28 -3.52
N GLY A 211 20.81 14.37 -3.69
CA GLY A 211 21.48 15.06 -2.60
C GLY A 211 20.53 15.67 -1.55
N LYS A 212 19.26 15.96 -1.90
CA LYS A 212 18.24 16.38 -0.94
C LYS A 212 17.77 15.20 -0.11
N TYR A 213 17.44 14.09 -0.76
CA TYR A 213 16.98 12.88 -0.07
C TYR A 213 18.05 12.33 0.88
N LEU A 214 19.30 12.29 0.42
CA LEU A 214 20.46 11.90 1.21
C LEU A 214 20.66 12.80 2.45
N ALA A 215 20.45 14.11 2.31
CA ALA A 215 20.56 15.05 3.42
C ALA A 215 19.45 14.83 4.46
N THR A 216 18.20 14.68 3.99
CA THR A 216 17.06 14.39 4.85
C THR A 216 17.26 13.08 5.62
N GLU A 217 17.75 12.03 4.98
CA GLU A 217 17.97 10.72 5.62
C GLU A 217 19.06 10.79 6.70
N VAL A 218 20.17 11.49 6.44
CA VAL A 218 21.22 11.74 7.44
C VAL A 218 20.66 12.48 8.66
N GLU A 219 19.80 13.49 8.45
CA GLU A 219 19.16 14.21 9.55
C GLU A 219 18.22 13.32 10.37
N ILE A 220 17.42 12.48 9.71
CA ILE A 220 16.51 11.53 10.36
C ILE A 220 17.30 10.57 11.24
N GLN A 221 18.33 9.92 10.71
CA GLN A 221 19.10 8.94 11.45
C GLN A 221 19.95 9.54 12.57
N LEU A 222 20.53 10.74 12.36
CA LEU A 222 21.22 11.47 13.42
C LEU A 222 20.27 11.83 14.56
N ARG A 223 19.04 12.24 14.24
CA ARG A 223 18.01 12.51 15.25
C ARG A 223 17.58 11.25 15.98
N ASN A 224 17.41 10.13 15.28
CA ASN A 224 17.09 8.84 15.90
C ASN A 224 18.20 8.39 16.89
N LEU A 225 19.46 8.66 16.54
CA LEU A 225 20.61 8.31 17.39
C LEU A 225 20.80 9.26 18.58
N LEU A 226 20.66 10.57 18.37
CA LEU A 226 21.04 11.60 19.34
C LEU A 226 19.86 12.17 20.14
N GLY A 227 18.61 11.98 19.69
CA GLY A 227 17.44 12.60 20.28
C GLY A 227 17.27 14.08 19.88
N VAL A 228 16.46 14.83 20.63
CA VAL A 228 16.17 16.25 20.31
C VAL A 228 17.41 17.13 20.53
N LYS A 229 17.55 18.20 19.74
CA LYS A 229 18.57 19.25 19.96
C LYS A 229 18.30 19.95 21.29
N THR A 230 19.30 20.00 22.16
CA THR A 230 19.26 20.68 23.46
C THR A 230 19.86 22.09 23.37
N GLU A 231 19.66 22.94 24.38
CA GLU A 231 20.26 24.28 24.39
C GLU A 231 21.80 24.26 24.38
N ASP A 232 22.42 23.22 24.93
CA ASP A 232 23.87 23.00 24.87
C ASP A 232 24.38 22.68 23.46
N ASP A 233 23.52 22.10 22.61
CA ASP A 233 23.81 21.82 21.19
C ASP A 233 23.81 23.12 20.33
N LEU A 234 23.17 24.20 20.81
CA LEU A 234 23.07 25.49 20.13
C LEU A 234 24.22 26.46 20.46
N LYS A 235 25.09 26.11 21.42
CA LYS A 235 26.25 26.93 21.82
C LYS A 235 27.33 26.89 20.71
N PRO A 236 27.69 28.03 20.09
CA PRO A 236 28.65 28.03 19.00
C PRO A 236 30.08 27.78 19.49
N LYS A 237 30.85 26.92 18.79
CA LYS A 237 32.32 26.89 18.89
C LYS A 237 32.89 28.23 18.35
N SER A 238 33.92 28.75 19.02
CA SER A 238 34.54 30.05 18.77
C SER A 238 35.13 30.21 17.34
N LYS A 239 34.50 31.09 16.55
CA LYS A 239 34.92 31.94 15.39
C LYS A 239 35.86 31.41 14.30
N VAL A 240 35.44 31.53 13.01
CA VAL A 240 35.84 32.60 12.03
C VAL A 240 34.70 32.78 10.98
N LYS A 241 34.44 34.03 10.57
CA LYS A 241 33.32 34.53 9.74
C LYS A 241 33.42 34.22 8.24
N GLY A 242 32.26 34.09 7.59
CA GLY A 242 32.04 34.34 6.15
C GLY A 242 30.53 34.39 5.82
N ASP A 243 30.04 35.53 5.35
CA ASP A 243 28.63 35.89 5.10
C ASP A 243 27.94 35.11 3.96
N GLN A 244 26.63 34.82 4.08
CA GLN A 244 25.54 35.47 3.31
C GLN A 244 24.21 34.67 3.27
N LYS A 245 23.15 35.40 3.65
CA LYS A 245 21.76 35.55 3.11
C LYS A 245 20.78 34.35 2.98
N GLN A 246 19.64 34.59 3.63
CA GLN A 246 18.32 33.97 3.49
C GLN A 246 17.71 34.14 2.09
N GLY A 247 16.90 33.17 1.68
CA GLY A 247 15.93 33.28 0.60
C GLY A 247 14.79 32.28 0.77
N GLU A 248 13.59 32.79 1.07
CA GLU A 248 12.31 32.08 1.03
C GLU A 248 12.02 31.52 -0.38
N LYS A 249 11.34 30.37 -0.48
CA LYS A 249 10.54 30.03 -1.68
C LYS A 249 9.24 29.31 -1.35
N LYS A 250 8.20 29.81 -2.02
CA LYS A 250 6.78 29.46 -2.01
C LYS A 250 6.47 28.14 -2.75
N LYS A 251 5.31 27.57 -2.38
CA LYS A 251 4.56 26.47 -3.02
C LYS A 251 4.26 26.74 -4.51
N ALA A 252 4.13 25.68 -5.29
CA ALA A 252 3.36 25.64 -6.53
C ALA A 252 2.57 24.31 -6.57
N ASP A 253 1.28 24.43 -6.92
CA ASP A 253 0.32 23.34 -7.12
C ASP A 253 0.51 22.71 -8.51
N GLU A 254 0.27 21.40 -8.62
CA GLU A 254 0.13 20.70 -9.90
C GLU A 254 -1.28 20.08 -10.01
N VAL A 255 -1.87 20.28 -11.19
CA VAL A 255 -3.19 19.81 -11.63
C VAL A 255 -3.04 18.43 -12.27
N VAL A 256 -3.95 17.50 -11.95
CA VAL A 256 -3.96 16.12 -12.48
C VAL A 256 -5.13 15.97 -13.46
N GLU A 257 -4.82 15.59 -14.71
CA GLU A 257 -5.78 15.05 -15.69
C GLU A 257 -5.95 13.54 -15.53
N GLU A 258 -7.12 13.06 -15.94
CA GLU A 258 -7.69 11.72 -15.71
C GLU A 258 -6.91 10.57 -16.39
N THR A 259 -6.64 9.48 -15.66
CA THR A 259 -6.88 8.06 -16.05
C THR A 259 -6.29 7.05 -15.04
N GLU A 260 -7.02 5.95 -14.82
CA GLU A 260 -6.74 4.73 -14.02
C GLU A 260 -6.37 4.89 -12.52
N GLY A 261 -6.97 4.04 -11.66
CA GLY A 261 -6.84 4.14 -10.19
C GLY A 261 -5.39 3.92 -9.70
N PRO A 262 -5.03 4.43 -8.50
CA PRO A 262 -3.66 4.34 -7.99
C PRO A 262 -3.23 2.88 -7.76
N SER A 263 -2.03 2.54 -8.21
CA SER A 263 -1.47 1.18 -8.15
C SER A 263 -0.94 0.82 -6.76
N THR A 264 -0.54 1.83 -5.99
CA THR A 264 0.01 1.69 -4.63
C THR A 264 -0.74 2.54 -3.61
N MET A 265 -0.67 2.14 -2.34
CA MET A 265 -1.27 2.89 -1.24
C MET A 265 -0.62 4.28 -1.06
N GLU A 266 0.67 4.42 -1.37
CA GLU A 266 1.40 5.69 -1.25
C GLU A 266 0.91 6.72 -2.27
N GLU A 267 0.67 6.31 -3.52
CA GLU A 267 0.07 7.14 -4.57
C GLU A 267 -1.35 7.56 -4.22
N LEU A 268 -2.16 6.62 -3.71
CA LEU A 268 -3.52 6.90 -3.25
C LEU A 268 -3.52 7.97 -2.15
N ILE A 269 -2.61 7.86 -1.19
CA ILE A 269 -2.51 8.78 -0.07
C ILE A 269 -2.10 10.17 -0.56
N LYS A 270 -1.05 10.28 -1.38
CA LYS A 270 -0.58 11.57 -1.90
C LYS A 270 -1.61 12.27 -2.78
N SER A 271 -2.42 11.51 -3.52
CA SER A 271 -3.42 12.07 -4.44
C SER A 271 -4.75 12.43 -3.77
N ARG A 272 -5.20 11.66 -2.75
CA ARG A 272 -6.57 11.78 -2.23
C ARG A 272 -6.67 12.10 -0.73
N ALA A 273 -5.61 11.94 0.06
CA ALA A 273 -5.66 12.25 1.49
C ALA A 273 -5.26 13.71 1.75
N ARG A 274 -6.21 14.64 1.61
CA ARG A 274 -6.02 16.05 2.03
C ARG A 274 -6.18 16.20 3.54
N LEU A 275 -5.22 15.65 4.31
CA LEU A 275 -5.16 15.83 5.76
C LEU A 275 -4.30 17.04 6.13
N HIS A 276 -4.43 17.50 7.37
CA HIS A 276 -3.64 18.61 7.91
C HIS A 276 -2.13 18.34 7.88
N LYS A 277 -1.33 19.41 7.88
CA LYS A 277 0.13 19.28 8.05
C LYS A 277 0.49 19.17 9.53
N VAL A 278 1.66 18.62 9.81
CA VAL A 278 2.20 18.53 11.17
C VAL A 278 2.33 19.93 11.77
N GLY A 279 1.70 20.15 12.93
CA GLY A 279 1.66 21.45 13.61
C GLY A 279 0.53 22.38 13.15
N GLU A 280 -0.24 21.99 12.11
CA GLU A 280 -1.42 22.71 11.63
C GLU A 280 -2.73 22.04 12.11
N ASN A 281 -2.71 21.36 13.26
CA ASN A 281 -3.86 20.60 13.78
C ASN A 281 -5.15 21.44 13.85
N TYR A 282 -5.00 22.73 14.19
CA TYR A 282 -6.08 23.71 14.31
C TYR A 282 -6.86 23.98 13.01
N THR A 283 -6.37 23.54 11.85
CA THR A 283 -7.12 23.65 10.58
C THR A 283 -8.14 22.54 10.39
N SER A 284 -8.11 21.52 11.25
CA SER A 284 -8.95 20.32 11.13
C SER A 284 -10.35 20.57 11.70
N ASP A 285 -11.34 19.92 11.09
CA ASP A 285 -12.73 20.05 11.50
C ASP A 285 -12.95 19.56 12.95
N GLY A 286 -13.71 20.34 13.72
CA GLY A 286 -14.01 20.08 15.14
C GLY A 286 -12.83 20.27 16.10
N TYR A 287 -11.65 20.70 15.64
CA TYR A 287 -10.50 20.91 16.52
C TYR A 287 -10.70 22.16 17.40
N VAL A 288 -10.47 22.02 18.71
CA VAL A 288 -10.68 23.09 19.68
C VAL A 288 -9.36 23.80 19.96
N VAL A 289 -9.34 25.12 19.76
CA VAL A 289 -8.18 25.96 20.07
C VAL A 289 -8.33 26.55 21.48
N THR A 290 -7.53 26.03 22.40
CA THR A 290 -7.38 26.56 23.77
C THR A 290 -6.30 27.66 23.81
N PRO A 291 -6.22 28.47 24.89
CA PRO A 291 -5.16 29.48 25.05
C PRO A 291 -3.73 28.93 24.93
N ASN A 292 -3.51 27.66 25.28
CA ASN A 292 -2.20 27.02 25.25
C ASN A 292 -1.94 26.20 23.98
N THR A 293 -2.92 26.07 23.09
CA THR A 293 -2.81 25.25 21.88
C THR A 293 -1.63 25.65 21.01
N GLU A 294 -1.39 26.96 20.82
CA GLU A 294 -0.26 27.44 20.03
C GLU A 294 1.09 27.02 20.63
N ARG A 295 1.24 27.14 21.96
CA ARG A 295 2.43 26.71 22.69
C ARG A 295 2.63 25.20 22.53
N LEU A 296 1.58 24.41 22.78
CA LEU A 296 1.62 22.95 22.72
C LEU A 296 1.98 22.44 21.31
N LEU A 297 1.44 23.07 20.25
CA LEU A 297 1.79 22.72 18.87
C LEU A 297 3.23 23.08 18.53
N LYS A 298 3.74 24.23 18.99
CA LYS A 298 5.16 24.59 18.81
C LYS A 298 6.07 23.56 19.48
N GLU A 299 5.78 23.18 20.71
CA GLU A 299 6.55 22.16 21.42
C GLU A 299 6.46 20.79 20.74
N HIS A 300 5.27 20.40 20.29
CA HIS A 300 5.06 19.19 19.51
C HIS A 300 5.90 19.17 18.22
N VAL A 301 5.89 20.25 17.43
CA VAL A 301 6.69 20.35 16.21
C VAL A 301 8.18 20.27 16.51
N VAL A 302 8.65 20.81 17.65
CA VAL A 302 10.04 20.66 18.09
C VAL A 302 10.36 19.20 18.44
N ARG A 303 9.50 18.51 19.20
CA ARG A 303 9.69 17.10 19.58
C ARG A 303 9.66 16.15 18.38
N THR A 304 8.78 16.39 17.41
CA THR A 304 8.66 15.57 16.20
C THR A 304 9.60 16.00 15.08
N GLY A 305 10.12 17.22 15.14
CA GLY A 305 10.85 17.86 14.05
C GLY A 305 10.01 17.98 12.78
N GLY A 306 8.68 18.16 12.91
CA GLY A 306 7.74 18.28 11.81
C GLY A 306 7.44 16.98 11.06
N GLN A 307 7.86 15.82 11.60
CA GLN A 307 7.66 14.52 10.99
C GLN A 307 6.24 13.98 11.22
N VAL A 308 5.64 13.36 10.20
CA VAL A 308 4.36 12.64 10.33
C VAL A 308 4.54 11.43 11.26
N ARG A 309 3.63 11.26 12.21
CA ARG A 309 3.58 10.15 13.16
C ARG A 309 2.18 9.56 13.20
N THR A 310 2.07 8.26 12.92
CA THR A 310 0.84 7.45 12.99
C THR A 310 1.03 6.27 13.94
N ARG A 311 -0.04 5.53 14.21
CA ARG A 311 0.01 4.28 14.98
C ARG A 311 -1.03 3.28 14.52
N PHE A 312 -0.66 2.01 14.52
CA PHE A 312 -1.60 0.90 14.41
C PHE A 312 -1.75 0.27 15.80
N PRO A 313 -2.92 0.39 16.46
CA PRO A 313 -3.06 -0.04 17.85
C PRO A 313 -3.96 -1.28 18.04
N PRO A 314 -3.52 -2.50 17.67
CA PRO A 314 -4.33 -3.70 17.82
C PRO A 314 -4.37 -4.22 19.26
N GLU A 315 -5.49 -4.81 19.66
CA GLU A 315 -5.56 -5.59 20.91
C GLU A 315 -4.78 -6.91 20.76
N PRO A 316 -3.91 -7.28 21.74
CA PRO A 316 -3.11 -8.50 21.70
C PRO A 316 -3.89 -9.76 22.09
N ASN A 317 -5.22 -9.71 21.96
CA ASN A 317 -6.11 -10.84 22.21
C ASN A 317 -6.76 -11.33 20.89
N GLY A 318 -6.59 -10.58 19.79
CA GLY A 318 -7.39 -10.72 18.58
C GLY A 318 -6.61 -11.33 17.43
N LEU A 319 -7.34 -12.01 16.54
CA LEU A 319 -6.80 -12.42 15.25
C LEU A 319 -7.02 -11.28 14.26
N LEU A 320 -5.94 -10.85 13.61
CA LEU A 320 -6.07 -9.92 12.50
C LEU A 320 -6.83 -10.59 11.36
N HIS A 321 -7.70 -9.81 10.73
CA HIS A 321 -8.53 -10.21 9.61
C HIS A 321 -8.38 -9.23 8.46
N ILE A 322 -8.97 -9.50 7.30
CA ILE A 322 -8.82 -8.66 6.11
C ILE A 322 -9.14 -7.17 6.34
N GLY A 323 -10.13 -6.84 7.18
CA GLY A 323 -10.37 -5.45 7.61
C GLY A 323 -9.17 -4.77 8.28
N HIS A 324 -8.35 -5.51 9.01
CA HIS A 324 -7.09 -5.02 9.59
C HIS A 324 -6.01 -4.79 8.54
N ALA A 325 -6.01 -5.49 7.40
CA ALA A 325 -5.10 -5.17 6.30
C ALA A 325 -5.31 -3.74 5.80
N LYS A 326 -6.57 -3.25 5.78
CA LYS A 326 -6.88 -1.84 5.48
C LYS A 326 -6.31 -0.91 6.53
N ALA A 327 -6.50 -1.22 7.82
CA ALA A 327 -5.97 -0.41 8.92
C ALA A 327 -4.43 -0.31 8.91
N ILE A 328 -3.75 -1.43 8.66
CA ILE A 328 -2.28 -1.50 8.54
C ILE A 328 -1.82 -0.68 7.34
N ASN A 329 -2.38 -0.93 6.16
CA ASN A 329 -1.99 -0.18 4.95
C ASN A 329 -2.22 1.33 5.13
N ILE A 330 -3.34 1.75 5.69
CA ILE A 330 -3.62 3.18 5.91
C ILE A 330 -2.59 3.81 6.86
N ASN A 331 -2.39 3.23 8.05
CA ASN A 331 -1.51 3.84 9.05
C ASN A 331 -0.03 3.84 8.63
N PHE A 332 0.45 2.70 8.14
CA PHE A 332 1.86 2.56 7.78
C PHE A 332 2.19 3.22 6.44
N ALA A 333 1.33 3.08 5.41
CA ALA A 333 1.58 3.77 4.14
C ALA A 333 1.42 5.27 4.26
N TYR A 334 0.56 5.79 5.16
CA TYR A 334 0.46 7.23 5.39
C TYR A 334 1.75 7.81 5.95
N ALA A 335 2.31 7.16 6.98
CA ALA A 335 3.64 7.51 7.47
C ALA A 335 4.67 7.43 6.34
N LYS A 336 4.74 6.30 5.62
CA LYS A 336 5.73 6.09 4.56
C LYS A 336 5.62 7.13 3.42
N ALA A 337 4.41 7.48 3.00
CA ALA A 337 4.15 8.43 1.92
C ALA A 337 4.66 9.85 2.23
N TYR A 338 4.73 10.22 3.51
CA TYR A 338 5.16 11.54 3.98
C TYR A 338 6.48 11.49 4.78
N ASN A 339 7.31 10.46 4.56
CA ASN A 339 8.60 10.25 5.25
C ASN A 339 8.48 10.30 6.79
N GLY A 340 7.33 9.83 7.28
CA GLY A 340 6.96 9.72 8.67
C GLY A 340 7.30 8.38 9.30
N VAL A 341 6.82 8.18 10.52
CA VAL A 341 6.96 6.94 11.29
C VAL A 341 5.60 6.42 11.74
N CYS A 342 5.45 5.11 11.80
CA CYS A 342 4.26 4.44 12.35
C CYS A 342 4.66 3.51 13.49
N ASN A 343 4.06 3.70 14.66
CA ASN A 343 4.22 2.80 15.79
C ASN A 343 3.27 1.61 15.68
N LEU A 344 3.70 0.43 16.13
CA LEU A 344 2.82 -0.69 16.46
C LEU A 344 2.59 -0.63 17.97
N ARG A 345 1.41 -0.17 18.40
CA ARG A 345 1.08 -0.04 19.82
C ARG A 345 0.14 -1.15 20.23
N PHE A 346 0.59 -2.12 21.02
CA PHE A 346 -0.33 -3.11 21.54
C PHE A 346 -1.27 -2.48 22.56
N ASP A 347 -2.58 -2.61 22.34
CA ASP A 347 -3.59 -2.18 23.29
C ASP A 347 -3.82 -3.27 24.34
N ASP A 348 -2.92 -3.30 25.31
CA ASP A 348 -2.93 -4.19 26.47
C ASP A 348 -3.62 -3.55 27.69
N THR A 349 -4.60 -2.67 27.48
CA THR A 349 -5.34 -2.07 28.60
C THR A 349 -6.18 -3.07 29.39
N ASN A 350 -6.54 -4.20 28.77
CA ASN A 350 -7.32 -5.24 29.39
C ASN A 350 -6.41 -6.40 29.84
N PRO A 351 -6.20 -6.60 31.16
CA PRO A 351 -5.37 -7.70 31.69
C PRO A 351 -5.93 -9.11 31.36
N GLU A 352 -7.18 -9.22 30.94
CA GLU A 352 -7.74 -10.52 30.53
C GLU A 352 -7.30 -10.93 29.12
N LYS A 353 -6.70 -12.13 29.02
CA LYS A 353 -6.55 -12.92 27.77
C LYS A 353 -5.43 -12.46 26.84
N GLU A 354 -4.31 -12.08 27.40
CA GLU A 354 -3.08 -11.84 26.65
C GLU A 354 -2.28 -13.14 26.55
N GLU A 355 -2.00 -13.58 25.31
CA GLU A 355 -1.11 -14.72 25.08
C GLU A 355 0.00 -14.27 24.14
N LYS A 356 1.25 -14.58 24.49
CA LYS A 356 2.44 -14.21 23.70
C LYS A 356 2.31 -14.51 22.20
N LYS A 357 1.66 -15.63 21.86
CA LYS A 357 1.40 -16.04 20.46
C LYS A 357 0.67 -14.98 19.62
N PHE A 358 -0.20 -14.17 20.22
CA PHE A 358 -0.95 -13.14 19.49
C PHE A 358 -0.09 -11.91 19.21
N PHE A 359 0.79 -11.53 20.14
CA PHE A 359 1.77 -10.47 19.91
C PHE A 359 2.67 -10.82 18.73
N ASP A 360 3.28 -12.01 18.77
CA ASP A 360 4.18 -12.50 17.72
C ASP A 360 3.43 -12.62 16.38
N GLY A 361 2.20 -13.12 16.39
CA GLY A 361 1.36 -13.25 15.20
C GLY A 361 0.98 -11.91 14.57
N ILE A 362 0.62 -10.90 15.37
CA ILE A 362 0.30 -9.56 14.90
C ILE A 362 1.52 -8.91 14.24
N GLU A 363 2.68 -8.95 14.91
CA GLU A 363 3.91 -8.39 14.38
C GLU A 363 4.30 -9.09 13.07
N GLN A 364 4.19 -10.42 13.02
CA GLN A 364 4.47 -11.19 11.83
C GLN A 364 3.56 -10.79 10.65
N MET A 365 2.27 -10.51 10.89
CA MET A 365 1.36 -10.06 9.84
C MET A 365 1.67 -8.65 9.35
N VAL A 366 2.06 -7.73 10.24
CA VAL A 366 2.52 -6.38 9.85
C VAL A 366 3.75 -6.48 8.95
N ARG A 367 4.73 -7.30 9.34
CA ARG A 367 5.95 -7.55 8.54
C ARG A 367 5.66 -8.25 7.23
N TRP A 368 4.75 -9.23 7.24
CA TRP A 368 4.34 -9.94 6.04
C TRP A 368 3.70 -8.99 5.01
N LEU A 369 2.91 -8.01 5.44
CA LEU A 369 2.36 -6.98 4.56
C LEU A 369 3.41 -5.97 4.06
N GLY A 370 4.69 -6.13 4.40
CA GLY A 370 5.79 -5.29 3.92
C GLY A 370 6.05 -4.03 4.74
N TYR A 371 5.48 -3.94 5.95
CA TYR A 371 5.66 -2.79 6.83
C TYR A 371 6.54 -3.13 8.03
N THR A 372 7.35 -2.17 8.47
CA THR A 372 8.16 -2.30 9.69
C THR A 372 7.77 -1.20 10.69
N PRO A 373 7.35 -1.55 11.91
CA PRO A 373 7.12 -0.57 12.97
C PRO A 373 8.38 0.22 13.30
N ALA A 374 8.22 1.54 13.45
CA ALA A 374 9.30 2.39 13.93
C ALA A 374 9.62 2.09 15.40
N LYS A 375 8.58 1.86 16.19
CA LYS A 375 8.64 1.35 17.55
C LYS A 375 7.50 0.38 17.80
N ILE A 376 7.75 -0.58 18.68
CA ILE A 376 6.74 -1.43 19.29
C ILE A 376 6.53 -0.89 20.71
N THR A 377 5.32 -0.43 21.01
CA THR A 377 4.96 0.16 22.30
C THR A 377 3.73 -0.55 22.88
N TYR A 378 3.48 -0.34 24.16
CA TYR A 378 2.33 -0.91 24.85
C TYR A 378 1.55 0.19 25.55
N SER A 379 0.22 0.07 25.61
CA SER A 379 -0.59 0.99 26.41
C SER A 379 -0.20 0.94 27.89
N SER A 380 0.17 -0.24 28.39
CA SER A 380 0.63 -0.47 29.76
C SER A 380 1.91 0.27 30.13
N ASP A 381 2.77 0.60 29.15
CA ASP A 381 3.98 1.41 29.37
C ASP A 381 3.61 2.82 29.92
N ASN A 382 2.36 3.24 29.74
CA ASN A 382 1.86 4.56 30.11
C ASN A 382 0.95 4.55 31.36
N PHE A 383 0.72 3.42 32.04
CA PHE A 383 -0.21 3.35 33.18
C PHE A 383 0.12 4.35 34.29
N ASP A 384 1.40 4.57 34.61
CA ASP A 384 1.80 5.57 35.59
C ASP A 384 1.36 6.98 35.21
N GLN A 385 1.58 7.37 33.95
CA GLN A 385 1.22 8.70 33.46
C GLN A 385 -0.30 8.86 33.33
N LEU A 386 -0.99 7.83 32.84
CA LEU A 386 -2.44 7.78 32.76
C LEU A 386 -3.07 7.90 34.16
N TYR A 387 -2.47 7.31 35.20
CA TYR A 387 -2.97 7.41 36.56
C TYR A 387 -2.76 8.82 37.13
N LYS A 388 -1.61 9.45 36.87
CA LYS A 388 -1.34 10.84 37.27
C LYS A 388 -2.32 11.82 36.63
N TRP A 389 -2.61 11.65 35.34
CA TRP A 389 -3.61 12.47 34.66
C TRP A 389 -5.04 12.20 35.17
N ALA A 390 -5.35 10.99 35.62
CA ALA A 390 -6.62 10.70 36.26
C ALA A 390 -6.78 11.47 37.58
N ILE A 391 -5.71 11.56 38.39
CA ILE A 391 -5.68 12.39 39.61
C ILE A 391 -5.90 13.86 39.26
N GLU A 392 -5.18 14.39 38.27
CA GLU A 392 -5.29 15.79 37.85
C GLU A 392 -6.73 16.14 37.39
N LEU A 393 -7.40 15.24 36.66
CA LEU A 393 -8.80 15.41 36.28
C LEU A 393 -9.73 15.47 37.51
N ILE A 394 -9.47 14.66 38.54
CA ILE A 394 -10.23 14.72 39.79
C ILE A 394 -10.00 16.06 40.49
N GLU A 395 -8.74 16.52 40.57
CA GLU A 395 -8.36 17.80 41.17
C GLU A 395 -9.01 19.01 40.48
N LYS A 396 -9.11 18.96 39.14
CA LYS A 396 -9.83 19.96 38.33
C LYS A 396 -11.36 19.86 38.44
N GLY A 397 -11.89 18.88 39.17
CA GLY A 397 -13.34 18.63 39.27
C GLY A 397 -13.95 18.08 37.98
N LEU A 398 -13.14 17.53 37.09
CA LEU A 398 -13.52 16.99 35.77
C LEU A 398 -13.64 15.46 35.77
N ALA A 399 -13.37 14.80 36.89
CA ALA A 399 -13.63 13.38 37.11
C ALA A 399 -14.05 13.12 38.55
N PHE A 400 -14.79 12.04 38.78
CA PHE A 400 -15.27 11.64 40.10
C PHE A 400 -15.38 10.12 40.21
N VAL A 401 -15.30 9.60 41.43
CA VAL A 401 -15.52 8.16 41.68
C VAL A 401 -17.00 7.88 41.86
N CYS A 402 -17.50 6.83 41.22
CA CYS A 402 -18.91 6.44 41.18
C CYS A 402 -19.08 5.00 41.66
N HIS A 403 -20.16 4.73 42.41
CA HIS A 403 -20.53 3.41 42.92
C HIS A 403 -21.77 2.81 42.26
N GLN A 404 -22.25 3.41 41.15
CA GLN A 404 -23.34 2.83 40.38
C GLN A 404 -22.93 1.49 39.78
N THR A 405 -23.85 0.53 39.79
CA THR A 405 -23.63 -0.77 39.15
C THR A 405 -23.71 -0.66 37.63
N VAL A 406 -23.29 -1.71 36.93
CA VAL A 406 -23.33 -1.76 35.45
C VAL A 406 -24.76 -1.66 34.93
N GLU A 407 -25.73 -2.24 35.64
CA GLU A 407 -27.16 -2.22 35.31
C GLU A 407 -27.72 -0.80 35.43
N GLU A 408 -27.39 -0.09 36.52
CA GLU A 408 -27.82 1.29 36.75
C GLU A 408 -27.24 2.26 35.71
N MET A 409 -26.03 1.99 35.22
CA MET A 409 -25.40 2.78 34.16
C MET A 409 -25.95 2.51 32.75
N ARG A 410 -26.57 1.34 32.52
CA ARG A 410 -27.04 0.89 31.19
C ARG A 410 -28.55 1.03 30.96
N GLY A 411 -29.32 1.44 31.97
CA GLY A 411 -30.79 1.59 31.87
C GLY A 411 -31.25 2.63 30.84
N GLN A 412 -32.51 2.48 30.36
CA GLN A 412 -33.13 3.40 29.39
C GLN A 412 -33.26 4.84 29.92
N ASP A 413 -33.36 5.02 31.25
CA ASP A 413 -33.28 6.31 31.93
C ASP A 413 -31.88 6.51 32.53
N GLN A 414 -30.91 6.96 31.74
CA GLN A 414 -29.59 7.34 32.27
C GLN A 414 -29.75 8.54 33.21
N LYS A 415 -29.90 8.29 34.51
CA LYS A 415 -29.90 9.34 35.54
C LYS A 415 -28.46 9.73 35.87
N ALA A 416 -28.26 11.01 36.18
CA ALA A 416 -26.97 11.50 36.67
C ALA A 416 -26.54 10.68 37.90
N SER A 417 -25.24 10.37 37.98
CA SER A 417 -24.71 9.62 39.12
C SER A 417 -24.99 10.37 40.42
N PRO A 418 -25.49 9.71 41.48
CA PRO A 418 -25.62 10.34 42.81
C PRO A 418 -24.30 10.87 43.36
N TRP A 419 -23.17 10.35 42.86
CA TRP A 419 -21.82 10.71 43.29
C TRP A 419 -21.13 11.74 42.39
N ARG A 420 -21.84 12.27 41.38
CA ARG A 420 -21.28 13.21 40.37
C ARG A 420 -20.73 14.51 40.97
N ASP A 421 -21.34 14.99 42.03
CA ASP A 421 -21.00 16.24 42.71
C ASP A 421 -20.29 16.02 44.05
N ARG A 422 -19.77 14.81 44.29
CA ARG A 422 -19.00 14.53 45.50
C ARG A 422 -17.73 15.40 45.58
N PRO A 423 -17.28 15.79 46.78
CA PRO A 423 -16.08 16.60 46.93
C PRO A 423 -14.82 15.95 46.32
N VAL A 424 -13.93 16.78 45.78
CA VAL A 424 -12.65 16.36 45.15
C VAL A 424 -11.82 15.46 46.07
N HIS A 425 -11.62 15.85 47.33
CA HIS A 425 -10.82 15.10 48.30
C HIS A 425 -11.38 13.70 48.59
N GLU A 426 -12.71 13.53 48.50
CA GLU A 426 -13.35 12.23 48.68
C GLU A 426 -13.09 11.32 47.48
N SER A 427 -13.23 11.85 46.26
CA SER A 427 -12.89 11.12 45.03
C SER A 427 -11.41 10.71 45.01
N LEU A 428 -10.49 11.58 45.42
CA LEU A 428 -9.06 11.26 45.50
C LEU A 428 -8.79 10.11 46.48
N ARG A 429 -9.37 10.17 47.69
CA ARG A 429 -9.22 9.12 48.69
C ARG A 429 -9.73 7.78 48.16
N ILE A 430 -10.93 7.76 47.60
CA ILE A 430 -11.54 6.50 47.11
C ILE A 430 -10.77 5.99 45.89
N PHE A 431 -10.31 6.84 44.98
CA PHE A 431 -9.52 6.41 43.83
C PHE A 431 -8.17 5.81 44.25
N GLN A 432 -7.55 6.34 45.31
CA GLN A 432 -6.38 5.73 45.94
C GLN A 432 -6.72 4.38 46.58
N ASP A 433 -7.88 4.27 47.25
CA ASP A 433 -8.35 3.00 47.81
C ASP A 433 -8.65 1.95 46.73
N MET A 434 -9.18 2.37 45.57
CA MET A 434 -9.33 1.52 44.38
C MET A 434 -7.96 0.99 43.90
N LYS A 435 -6.95 1.88 43.78
CA LYS A 435 -5.57 1.48 43.39
C LYS A 435 -4.91 0.55 44.42
N ASN A 436 -5.22 0.72 45.70
CA ASN A 436 -4.66 -0.07 46.78
C ASN A 436 -5.41 -1.40 47.02
N GLY A 437 -6.37 -1.76 46.17
CA GLY A 437 -7.09 -3.02 46.24
C GLY A 437 -8.05 -3.15 47.45
N LYS A 438 -8.64 -2.03 47.91
CA LYS A 438 -9.57 -2.05 49.07
C LYS A 438 -11.05 -2.22 48.69
N LEU A 439 -11.36 -2.37 47.41
CA LEU A 439 -12.73 -2.42 46.86
C LEU A 439 -12.84 -3.57 45.87
N GLU A 440 -13.97 -4.26 45.83
CA GLU A 440 -14.14 -5.41 44.93
C GLU A 440 -14.35 -4.97 43.47
N GLU A 441 -14.22 -5.92 42.53
CA GLU A 441 -14.52 -5.65 41.12
C GLU A 441 -15.97 -5.19 40.94
N GLY A 442 -16.15 -4.00 40.36
CA GLY A 442 -17.47 -3.41 40.11
C GLY A 442 -18.00 -2.50 41.22
N ASP A 443 -17.39 -2.49 42.41
CA ASP A 443 -17.80 -1.64 43.55
C ASP A 443 -17.61 -0.15 43.29
N ALA A 444 -16.61 0.20 42.47
CA ALA A 444 -16.31 1.58 42.12
C ALA A 444 -15.72 1.71 40.71
N THR A 445 -16.01 2.85 40.09
CA THR A 445 -15.44 3.26 38.80
C THR A 445 -15.03 4.73 38.86
N LEU A 446 -13.94 5.09 38.19
CA LEU A 446 -13.65 6.50 37.92
C LEU A 446 -14.40 6.91 36.66
N ARG A 447 -15.14 8.02 36.70
CA ARG A 447 -15.91 8.55 35.57
C ARG A 447 -15.47 9.97 35.25
N LEU A 448 -15.42 10.29 33.96
CA LEU A 448 -15.22 11.65 33.48
C LEU A 448 -16.51 12.44 33.68
N LYS A 449 -16.44 13.71 34.04
CA LYS A 449 -17.60 14.56 34.33
C LYS A 449 -18.01 15.37 33.10
N LEU A 450 -18.61 14.69 32.11
CA LEU A 450 -19.12 15.32 30.89
C LEU A 450 -20.31 14.55 30.30
N THR A 451 -21.07 15.21 29.45
CA THR A 451 -22.08 14.58 28.61
C THR A 451 -21.56 14.53 27.17
N LEU A 452 -21.54 13.34 26.57
CA LEU A 452 -21.14 13.15 25.18
C LEU A 452 -22.22 13.68 24.23
N GLU A 453 -21.86 13.96 22.98
CA GLU A 453 -22.80 14.43 21.95
C GLU A 453 -23.95 13.43 21.69
N GLU A 454 -23.70 12.14 21.85
CA GLU A 454 -24.70 11.07 21.78
C GLU A 454 -25.64 11.00 23.01
N GLY A 455 -25.49 11.92 23.97
CA GLY A 455 -26.27 11.99 25.20
C GLY A 455 -25.77 11.10 26.33
N LYS A 456 -24.78 10.22 26.06
CA LYS A 456 -24.18 9.36 27.08
C LYS A 456 -23.48 10.20 28.15
N MET A 457 -23.90 10.04 29.41
CA MET A 457 -23.36 10.78 30.53
C MET A 457 -22.19 10.07 31.21
N ASP A 458 -21.19 10.87 31.55
CA ASP A 458 -20.04 10.57 32.39
C ASP A 458 -19.37 9.23 32.03
N PRO A 459 -18.63 9.14 30.90
CA PRO A 459 -17.99 7.90 30.48
C PRO A 459 -16.95 7.42 31.51
N VAL A 460 -16.84 6.09 31.64
CA VAL A 460 -15.91 5.45 32.59
C VAL A 460 -14.48 5.58 32.10
N ALA A 461 -13.59 6.09 32.96
CA ALA A 461 -12.15 6.19 32.74
C ALA A 461 -11.37 5.02 33.33
N TYR A 462 -11.73 4.53 34.53
CA TYR A 462 -11.06 3.38 35.18
C TYR A 462 -12.05 2.37 35.77
N ARG A 463 -11.64 1.10 35.76
CA ARG A 463 -12.34 -0.03 36.39
C ARG A 463 -11.39 -0.82 37.27
N ILE A 464 -11.92 -1.43 38.32
CA ILE A 464 -11.19 -2.38 39.17
C ILE A 464 -11.18 -3.75 38.47
N LYS A 465 -10.00 -4.38 38.38
CA LYS A 465 -9.81 -5.78 37.99
C LYS A 465 -8.61 -6.36 38.74
N TYR A 466 -8.75 -7.56 39.30
CA TYR A 466 -7.69 -8.24 40.04
C TYR A 466 -6.98 -9.34 39.24
N CYS A 467 -7.29 -9.48 37.95
CA CYS A 467 -6.59 -10.42 37.10
C CYS A 467 -5.16 -9.97 36.80
N HIS A 468 -4.27 -10.96 36.71
CA HIS A 468 -2.86 -10.77 36.37
C HIS A 468 -2.68 -10.11 35.01
N HIS A 469 -1.87 -9.07 34.92
CA HIS A 469 -1.48 -8.44 33.66
C HIS A 469 -0.13 -8.95 33.20
N GLU A 470 0.01 -9.35 31.93
CA GLU A 470 1.23 -10.00 31.42
C GLU A 470 2.50 -9.15 31.62
N ARG A 471 2.41 -7.84 31.38
CA ARG A 471 3.54 -6.90 31.50
C ARG A 471 3.68 -6.22 32.86
N SER A 472 2.61 -5.66 33.40
CA SER A 472 2.65 -4.93 34.67
C SER A 472 2.45 -5.82 35.90
N HIS A 473 2.21 -7.11 35.70
CA HIS A 473 1.97 -8.11 36.74
C HIS A 473 0.85 -7.65 37.69
N ASP A 474 1.06 -7.80 39.00
CA ASP A 474 0.07 -7.48 40.03
C ASP A 474 0.31 -6.07 40.61
N ASN A 475 1.08 -5.20 39.92
CA ASN A 475 1.34 -3.82 40.36
C ASN A 475 0.11 -2.91 40.24
N TRP A 476 -0.90 -3.33 39.47
CA TRP A 476 -2.13 -2.59 39.23
C TRP A 476 -3.34 -3.50 39.42
N CYS A 477 -4.35 -3.00 40.14
CA CYS A 477 -5.68 -3.59 40.21
C CYS A 477 -6.78 -2.65 39.69
N ILE A 478 -6.36 -1.53 39.09
CA ILE A 478 -7.23 -0.60 38.37
C ILE A 478 -6.67 -0.39 36.97
N TYR A 479 -7.55 -0.41 35.98
CA TYR A 479 -7.16 -0.33 34.58
C TYR A 479 -7.94 0.76 33.86
N PRO A 480 -7.26 1.60 33.06
CA PRO A 480 -7.92 2.62 32.27
C PRO A 480 -8.73 1.98 31.14
N THR A 481 -9.81 2.64 30.71
CA THR A 481 -10.62 2.19 29.58
C THR A 481 -9.99 2.56 28.24
N TYR A 482 -10.46 1.93 27.17
CA TYR A 482 -10.03 2.18 25.80
C TYR A 482 -10.08 3.67 25.43
N ASP A 483 -11.22 4.33 25.67
CA ASP A 483 -11.42 5.74 25.28
C ASP A 483 -10.49 6.70 26.02
N TYR A 484 -10.22 6.42 27.30
CA TYR A 484 -9.28 7.19 28.10
C TYR A 484 -7.84 6.98 27.63
N THR A 485 -7.48 5.72 27.36
CA THR A 485 -6.10 5.34 27.09
C THR A 485 -5.63 5.76 25.70
N HIS A 486 -6.38 5.45 24.64
CA HIS A 486 -5.90 5.67 23.27
C HIS A 486 -5.68 7.15 22.96
N CYS A 487 -6.56 8.01 23.46
CA CYS A 487 -6.43 9.45 23.31
C CYS A 487 -5.15 9.98 23.97
N LEU A 488 -4.93 9.60 25.22
CA LEU A 488 -3.79 10.09 26.00
C LEU A 488 -2.47 9.45 25.57
N CYS A 489 -2.46 8.17 25.18
CA CYS A 489 -1.29 7.53 24.58
C CYS A 489 -0.92 8.18 23.24
N ASP A 490 -1.91 8.58 22.42
CA ASP A 490 -1.63 9.30 21.18
C ASP A 490 -0.98 10.67 21.46
N SER A 491 -1.38 11.35 22.54
CA SER A 491 -0.72 12.58 23.00
C SER A 491 0.72 12.33 23.46
N ILE A 492 0.95 11.31 24.29
CA ILE A 492 2.29 10.92 24.79
C ILE A 492 3.24 10.59 23.65
N GLU A 493 2.77 9.85 22.64
CA GLU A 493 3.59 9.39 21.53
C GLU A 493 3.81 10.45 20.43
N ASP A 494 3.27 11.66 20.63
CA ASP A 494 3.23 12.77 19.67
C ASP A 494 2.62 12.32 18.32
N ILE A 495 1.51 11.59 18.36
CA ILE A 495 0.80 11.17 17.14
C ILE A 495 0.25 12.42 16.44
N THR A 496 0.53 12.51 15.14
CA THR A 496 0.04 13.61 14.29
C THR A 496 -1.32 13.25 13.69
N HIS A 497 -1.43 12.02 13.20
CA HIS A 497 -2.60 11.52 12.48
C HIS A 497 -3.09 10.26 13.16
N SER A 498 -4.11 10.41 14.00
CA SER A 498 -4.76 9.30 14.70
C SER A 498 -5.84 8.71 13.78
N LEU A 499 -5.47 7.73 12.96
CA LEU A 499 -6.35 7.14 11.95
C LEU A 499 -7.11 5.95 12.56
N CYS A 500 -8.44 6.01 12.55
CA CYS A 500 -9.31 4.95 13.07
C CYS A 500 -10.49 4.68 12.15
N THR A 501 -11.29 3.68 12.48
CA THR A 501 -12.51 3.38 11.71
C THR A 501 -13.68 4.27 12.14
N LYS A 502 -14.66 4.44 11.25
CA LYS A 502 -15.83 5.33 11.45
C LYS A 502 -16.70 4.99 12.66
N GLU A 503 -16.63 3.75 13.16
CA GLU A 503 -17.33 3.35 14.38
C GLU A 503 -16.92 4.17 15.62
N PHE A 504 -15.77 4.86 15.56
CA PHE A 504 -15.27 5.71 16.64
C PHE A 504 -15.55 7.22 16.41
N GLN A 505 -16.26 7.59 15.35
CA GLN A 505 -16.51 8.99 15.01
C GLN A 505 -17.25 9.75 16.12
N SER A 506 -18.25 9.13 16.75
CA SER A 506 -19.00 9.76 17.86
C SER A 506 -18.13 10.03 19.10
N ARG A 507 -16.95 9.41 19.17
CA ARG A 507 -16.00 9.57 20.28
C ARG A 507 -14.95 10.65 20.04
N ARG A 508 -14.96 11.31 18.87
CA ARG A 508 -14.01 12.38 18.54
C ARG A 508 -14.12 13.58 19.47
N SER A 509 -15.35 13.95 19.84
CA SER A 509 -15.59 15.03 20.80
C SER A 509 -15.02 14.69 22.19
N SER A 510 -15.21 13.46 22.68
CA SER A 510 -14.58 13.00 23.93
C SER A 510 -13.06 12.93 23.84
N TYR A 511 -12.52 12.58 22.67
CA TYR A 511 -11.09 12.54 22.41
C TYR A 511 -10.49 13.93 22.61
N TYR A 512 -11.02 14.95 21.91
CA TYR A 512 -10.54 16.33 22.05
C TYR A 512 -10.78 16.88 23.46
N TRP A 513 -11.94 16.61 24.06
CA TRP A 513 -12.24 17.06 25.42
C TRP A 513 -11.18 16.60 26.42
N LEU A 514 -10.74 15.33 26.34
CA LEU A 514 -9.80 14.77 27.30
C LEU A 514 -8.42 15.43 27.23
N CYS A 515 -7.87 15.63 26.02
CA CYS A 515 -6.61 16.34 25.84
C CYS A 515 -6.70 17.79 26.33
N ASN A 516 -7.80 18.49 26.00
CA ASN A 516 -7.99 19.88 26.36
C ASN A 516 -8.20 20.07 27.88
N ALA A 517 -8.90 19.14 28.54
CA ALA A 517 -9.10 19.15 29.98
C ALA A 517 -7.77 19.04 30.76
N LEU A 518 -6.82 18.28 30.21
CA LEU A 518 -5.48 18.10 30.78
C LEU A 518 -4.45 19.13 30.28
N ASP A 519 -4.84 19.99 29.33
CA ASP A 519 -3.94 20.96 28.69
C ASP A 519 -2.68 20.31 28.08
N VAL A 520 -2.87 19.14 27.45
CA VAL A 520 -1.80 18.39 26.76
C VAL A 520 -1.93 18.53 25.25
N TYR A 521 -0.88 18.15 24.51
CA TYR A 521 -0.92 18.11 23.05
C TYR A 521 -2.12 17.27 22.58
N CYS A 522 -2.91 17.79 21.64
CA CYS A 522 -4.11 17.14 21.14
C CYS A 522 -3.89 16.64 19.70
N PRO A 523 -3.75 15.32 19.48
CA PRO A 523 -3.68 14.74 18.14
C PRO A 523 -4.98 14.96 17.35
N VAL A 524 -4.90 14.94 16.02
CA VAL A 524 -6.09 14.97 15.17
C VAL A 524 -6.55 13.54 14.86
N GLN A 525 -7.82 13.26 15.17
CA GLN A 525 -8.46 11.99 14.84
C GLN A 525 -9.12 12.08 13.46
N TRP A 526 -8.87 11.06 12.62
CA TRP A 526 -9.48 10.91 11.31
C TRP A 526 -10.07 9.52 11.15
N GLU A 527 -11.30 9.47 10.62
CA GLU A 527 -12.02 8.23 10.45
C GLU A 527 -12.05 7.76 8.99
N TYR A 528 -11.93 6.45 8.78
CA TYR A 528 -12.16 5.80 7.49
C TYR A 528 -13.18 4.66 7.58
N GLY A 529 -13.80 4.35 6.44
CA GLY A 529 -14.77 3.28 6.33
C GLY A 529 -14.14 1.91 6.54
N ARG A 530 -14.72 1.10 7.42
CA ARG A 530 -14.34 -0.28 7.65
C ARG A 530 -14.51 -1.11 6.37
N LEU A 531 -13.60 -2.06 6.17
CA LEU A 531 -13.68 -3.07 5.13
C LEU A 531 -14.32 -4.35 5.68
N ASN A 532 -15.48 -4.70 5.15
CA ASN A 532 -16.19 -5.95 5.42
C ASN A 532 -16.31 -6.77 4.15
N VAL A 533 -16.34 -8.10 4.27
CA VAL A 533 -16.41 -9.02 3.13
C VAL A 533 -17.61 -9.92 3.32
N ASN A 534 -18.33 -10.22 2.24
CA ASN A 534 -19.42 -11.19 2.23
C ASN A 534 -18.91 -12.63 2.39
N TYR A 535 -19.81 -13.56 2.70
CA TYR A 535 -19.53 -15.00 2.84
C TYR A 535 -18.47 -15.32 3.90
N THR A 536 -18.39 -14.53 4.97
CA THR A 536 -17.41 -14.74 6.03
C THR A 536 -17.92 -14.23 7.37
N VAL A 537 -17.27 -14.69 8.44
CA VAL A 537 -17.43 -14.18 9.80
C VAL A 537 -16.04 -13.83 10.33
N VAL A 538 -15.88 -12.62 10.89
CA VAL A 538 -14.58 -12.13 11.37
C VAL A 538 -14.50 -11.99 12.90
N SER A 539 -15.61 -12.25 13.60
CA SER A 539 -15.65 -12.20 15.07
C SER A 539 -14.85 -13.35 15.70
N LYS A 540 -13.94 -13.04 16.62
CA LYS A 540 -13.16 -14.04 17.40
C LYS A 540 -14.06 -15.11 18.03
N ARG A 541 -15.18 -14.70 18.64
CA ARG A 541 -16.13 -15.63 19.28
C ARG A 541 -16.76 -16.59 18.26
N LYS A 542 -17.05 -16.12 17.03
CA LYS A 542 -17.65 -16.94 15.97
C LYS A 542 -16.63 -17.89 15.35
N ILE A 543 -15.41 -17.42 15.08
CA ILE A 543 -14.31 -18.26 14.59
C ILE A 543 -13.99 -19.37 15.60
N LEU A 544 -13.91 -19.05 16.89
CA LEU A 544 -13.70 -20.06 17.93
C LEU A 544 -14.81 -21.13 17.95
N LYS A 545 -16.07 -20.73 17.71
CA LYS A 545 -17.16 -21.70 17.55
C LYS A 545 -16.97 -22.60 16.33
N LEU A 546 -16.54 -22.06 15.18
CA LEU A 546 -16.24 -22.87 13.98
C LEU A 546 -15.14 -23.90 14.25
N ILE A 547 -14.11 -23.53 15.00
CA ILE A 547 -13.00 -24.41 15.39
C ILE A 547 -13.50 -25.48 16.39
N THR A 548 -14.23 -25.06 17.42
CA THR A 548 -14.75 -25.98 18.45
C THR A 548 -15.74 -27.00 17.84
N SER A 549 -16.56 -26.57 16.88
CA SER A 549 -17.45 -27.42 16.10
C SER A 549 -16.73 -28.23 15.00
N LYS A 550 -15.40 -28.11 14.88
CA LYS A 550 -14.55 -28.82 13.89
C LYS A 550 -14.92 -28.57 12.42
N ILE A 551 -15.61 -27.48 12.13
CA ILE A 551 -15.95 -27.07 10.75
C ILE A 551 -14.67 -26.55 10.05
N VAL A 552 -13.87 -25.80 10.79
CA VAL A 552 -12.53 -25.34 10.37
C VAL A 552 -11.47 -25.90 11.30
N ARG A 553 -10.26 -26.09 10.76
CA ARG A 553 -9.17 -26.74 11.51
C ARG A 553 -8.65 -25.86 12.63
N ASP A 554 -8.33 -24.61 12.29
CA ASP A 554 -7.78 -23.63 13.20
C ASP A 554 -8.00 -22.21 12.64
N TRP A 555 -7.51 -21.19 13.32
CA TRP A 555 -7.68 -19.78 12.92
C TRP A 555 -7.00 -19.40 11.61
N ASP A 556 -6.04 -20.19 11.15
CA ASP A 556 -5.32 -20.03 9.90
C ASP A 556 -5.89 -20.92 8.77
N ASP A 557 -7.04 -21.57 8.97
CA ASP A 557 -7.71 -22.37 7.94
C ASP A 557 -7.99 -21.52 6.69
N PRO A 558 -7.51 -21.91 5.48
CA PRO A 558 -7.60 -21.11 4.25
C PRO A 558 -9.00 -20.66 3.82
N ARG A 559 -10.06 -21.21 4.41
CA ARG A 559 -11.45 -20.79 4.16
C ARG A 559 -11.86 -19.55 4.96
N LEU A 560 -11.09 -19.18 5.99
CA LEU A 560 -11.31 -17.99 6.80
C LEU A 560 -10.67 -16.75 6.16
N PHE A 561 -11.12 -15.57 6.59
CA PHE A 561 -10.58 -14.27 6.16
C PHE A 561 -9.72 -13.60 7.25
N THR A 562 -9.13 -14.42 8.13
CA THR A 562 -8.02 -13.96 8.99
C THR A 562 -6.78 -13.70 8.12
N LEU A 563 -5.89 -12.78 8.49
CA LEU A 563 -4.67 -12.54 7.71
C LEU A 563 -3.77 -13.79 7.66
N ALA A 564 -3.72 -14.54 8.77
CA ALA A 564 -3.01 -15.81 8.82
C ALA A 564 -3.61 -16.82 7.83
N ALA A 565 -4.94 -16.93 7.73
CA ALA A 565 -5.61 -17.78 6.77
C ALA A 565 -5.39 -17.36 5.32
N LEU A 566 -5.45 -16.06 5.02
CA LEU A 566 -5.19 -15.57 3.66
C LEU A 566 -3.74 -15.83 3.23
N ARG A 567 -2.78 -15.66 4.15
CA ARG A 567 -1.39 -16.06 3.93
C ARG A 567 -1.28 -17.57 3.73
N ARG A 568 -1.92 -18.39 4.58
CA ARG A 568 -1.96 -19.86 4.49
C ARG A 568 -2.57 -20.37 3.18
N ARG A 569 -3.61 -19.69 2.70
CA ARG A 569 -4.27 -19.92 1.41
C ARG A 569 -3.32 -19.67 0.23
N GLY A 570 -2.28 -18.88 0.40
CA GLY A 570 -1.30 -18.57 -0.64
C GLY A 570 -1.48 -17.20 -1.30
N ILE A 571 -2.24 -16.29 -0.68
CA ILE A 571 -2.39 -14.92 -1.19
C ILE A 571 -1.08 -14.16 -0.95
N PRO A 572 -0.48 -13.50 -1.96
CA PRO A 572 0.67 -12.62 -1.76
C PRO A 572 0.28 -11.32 -1.05
N SER A 573 1.18 -10.82 -0.22
CA SER A 573 1.04 -9.54 0.49
C SER A 573 0.82 -8.37 -0.46
N GLU A 574 1.53 -8.37 -1.59
CA GLU A 574 1.53 -7.36 -2.63
C GLU A 574 0.16 -7.27 -3.30
N ALA A 575 -0.45 -8.42 -3.60
CA ALA A 575 -1.79 -8.48 -4.15
C ALA A 575 -2.83 -7.96 -3.17
N LEU A 576 -2.68 -8.28 -1.87
CA LEU A 576 -3.59 -7.79 -0.82
C LEU A 576 -3.42 -6.27 -0.59
N ASN A 577 -2.20 -5.74 -0.63
CA ASN A 577 -1.94 -4.31 -0.52
C ASN A 577 -2.49 -3.55 -1.74
N SER A 578 -2.28 -4.06 -2.96
CA SER A 578 -2.84 -3.49 -4.19
C SER A 578 -4.37 -3.53 -4.17
N PHE A 579 -4.96 -4.61 -3.66
CA PHE A 579 -6.39 -4.72 -3.45
C PHE A 579 -6.93 -3.60 -2.54
N VAL A 580 -6.30 -3.39 -1.38
CA VAL A 580 -6.67 -2.32 -0.45
C VAL A 580 -6.50 -0.93 -1.08
N ALA A 581 -5.43 -0.71 -1.85
CA ALA A 581 -5.20 0.55 -2.56
C ALA A 581 -6.32 0.84 -3.58
N ARG A 582 -6.77 -0.16 -4.33
CA ARG A 582 -7.87 -0.02 -5.29
C ARG A 582 -9.22 0.31 -4.66
N LEU A 583 -9.48 -0.18 -3.44
CA LEU A 583 -10.71 0.15 -2.71
C LEU A 583 -10.78 1.62 -2.30
N GLY A 584 -9.64 2.29 -2.16
CA GLY A 584 -9.56 3.71 -1.86
C GLY A 584 -9.79 4.08 -0.39
N LEU A 585 -9.62 5.38 -0.12
CA LEU A 585 -9.88 6.03 1.17
C LEU A 585 -11.28 6.67 1.12
N THR A 586 -12.30 5.93 1.54
CA THR A 586 -13.67 6.44 1.67
C THR A 586 -14.11 6.42 3.13
N GLY A 587 -14.96 7.36 3.52
CA GLY A 587 -15.58 7.40 4.85
C GLY A 587 -16.77 6.47 5.01
N SER A 588 -17.31 5.90 3.92
CA SER A 588 -18.45 4.98 3.96
C SER A 588 -18.00 3.56 4.27
N GLN A 589 -18.79 2.82 5.05
CA GLN A 589 -18.56 1.39 5.23
C GLN A 589 -18.70 0.68 3.88
N MET A 590 -17.76 -0.22 3.59
CA MET A 590 -17.73 -0.96 2.33
C MET A 590 -17.89 -2.44 2.61
N VAL A 591 -18.89 -3.04 1.97
CA VAL A 591 -19.08 -4.48 1.92
C VAL A 591 -18.72 -4.94 0.51
N ILE A 592 -17.82 -5.91 0.42
CA ILE A 592 -17.29 -6.39 -0.86
C ILE A 592 -17.51 -7.89 -1.03
N ASP A 593 -17.66 -8.32 -2.28
CA ASP A 593 -17.65 -9.73 -2.61
C ASP A 593 -16.20 -10.25 -2.71
N PRO A 594 -15.89 -11.47 -2.20
CA PRO A 594 -14.56 -12.07 -2.26
C PRO A 594 -13.91 -12.13 -3.66
N HIS A 595 -14.71 -12.12 -4.72
CA HIS A 595 -14.25 -12.24 -6.11
C HIS A 595 -13.37 -11.06 -6.52
N LEU A 596 -13.60 -9.87 -5.95
CA LEU A 596 -12.76 -8.70 -6.21
C LEU A 596 -11.33 -8.90 -5.65
N LEU A 597 -11.22 -9.57 -4.50
CA LEU A 597 -9.93 -9.99 -3.96
C LEU A 597 -9.31 -11.07 -4.86
N ASP A 598 -10.07 -12.11 -5.22
CA ASP A 598 -9.56 -13.19 -6.07
C ASP A 598 -9.08 -12.66 -7.45
N ALA A 599 -9.76 -11.68 -8.03
CA ALA A 599 -9.34 -11.00 -9.25
C ALA A 599 -7.99 -10.29 -9.08
N SER A 600 -7.83 -9.58 -7.96
CA SER A 600 -6.59 -8.89 -7.60
C SER A 600 -5.42 -9.86 -7.43
N VAL A 601 -5.67 -10.98 -6.76
CA VAL A 601 -4.67 -12.01 -6.53
C VAL A 601 -4.32 -12.73 -7.83
N ARG A 602 -5.30 -13.02 -8.68
CA ARG A 602 -5.09 -13.65 -9.99
C ARG A 602 -4.21 -12.83 -10.91
N GLU A 603 -4.47 -11.53 -11.00
CA GLU A 603 -3.67 -10.59 -11.80
C GLU A 603 -2.19 -10.63 -11.37
N TYR A 604 -1.94 -10.55 -10.07
CA TYR A 604 -0.58 -10.61 -9.53
C TYR A 604 0.08 -11.97 -9.77
N LEU A 605 -0.62 -13.07 -9.44
CA LEU A 605 -0.05 -14.42 -9.52
C LEU A 605 0.23 -14.85 -10.97
N ASN A 606 -0.55 -14.40 -11.96
CA ASN A 606 -0.32 -14.69 -13.38
C ASN A 606 1.06 -14.21 -13.88
N VAL A 607 1.57 -13.14 -13.28
CA VAL A 607 2.86 -12.53 -13.65
C VAL A 607 4.01 -13.11 -12.81
N HIS A 608 3.75 -13.45 -11.54
CA HIS A 608 4.80 -13.77 -10.57
C HIS A 608 4.90 -15.25 -10.18
N SER A 609 3.93 -16.09 -10.53
CA SER A 609 3.98 -17.53 -10.21
C SER A 609 4.57 -18.34 -11.36
N PRO A 610 5.64 -19.11 -11.13
CA PRO A 610 6.14 -20.07 -12.12
C PRO A 610 5.06 -21.10 -12.48
N ARG A 611 5.06 -21.51 -13.74
CA ARG A 611 4.13 -22.51 -14.27
C ARG A 611 4.72 -23.90 -14.12
N THR A 612 3.89 -24.84 -13.68
CA THR A 612 4.27 -26.25 -13.58
C THR A 612 3.10 -27.14 -13.96
N MET A 613 3.40 -28.35 -14.40
CA MET A 613 2.39 -29.36 -14.70
C MET A 613 2.14 -30.21 -13.46
N ALA A 614 0.86 -30.35 -13.13
CA ALA A 614 0.38 -31.19 -12.03
C ALA A 614 -0.90 -31.88 -12.51
N VAL A 615 -1.12 -33.12 -12.11
CA VAL A 615 -2.30 -33.91 -12.46
C VAL A 615 -3.04 -34.27 -11.18
N LEU A 616 -4.24 -33.73 -10.99
CA LEU A 616 -5.03 -33.88 -9.77
C LEU A 616 -5.71 -35.25 -9.65
N ASP A 617 -6.30 -35.75 -10.75
CA ASP A 617 -6.90 -37.08 -10.84
C ASP A 617 -6.20 -37.88 -11.96
N PRO A 618 -5.10 -38.59 -11.65
CA PRO A 618 -4.26 -39.18 -12.67
C PRO A 618 -4.88 -40.43 -13.32
N ILE A 619 -4.78 -40.50 -14.65
CA ILE A 619 -4.95 -41.72 -15.44
C ILE A 619 -3.66 -42.03 -16.20
N SER A 620 -3.26 -43.31 -16.21
CA SER A 620 -2.03 -43.76 -16.87
C SER A 620 -2.21 -43.82 -18.38
N VAL A 621 -1.22 -43.32 -19.12
CA VAL A 621 -1.17 -43.37 -20.58
C VAL A 621 0.18 -43.95 -21.02
N VAL A 622 0.14 -45.01 -21.83
CA VAL A 622 1.32 -45.73 -22.32
C VAL A 622 1.49 -45.46 -23.81
N ILE A 623 2.63 -44.88 -24.18
CA ILE A 623 2.99 -44.58 -25.57
C ILE A 623 3.65 -45.81 -26.19
N THR A 624 2.93 -46.53 -27.05
CA THR A 624 3.35 -47.83 -27.61
C THR A 624 4.56 -47.70 -28.54
N ASN A 625 4.71 -46.56 -29.23
CA ASN A 625 5.80 -46.30 -30.18
C ASN A 625 6.93 -45.42 -29.60
N TYR A 626 7.09 -45.31 -28.28
CA TYR A 626 8.05 -44.39 -27.64
C TYR A 626 9.50 -44.54 -28.14
N SER A 627 10.00 -45.79 -28.26
CA SER A 627 11.37 -46.07 -28.71
C SER A 627 11.67 -45.55 -30.12
N SER A 628 10.65 -45.44 -30.97
CA SER A 628 10.78 -44.93 -32.34
C SER A 628 10.84 -43.40 -32.44
N LEU A 629 10.48 -42.67 -31.37
CA LEU A 629 10.39 -41.20 -31.39
C LEU A 629 11.74 -40.50 -31.23
N GLY A 630 12.75 -41.19 -30.67
CA GLY A 630 14.08 -40.63 -30.44
C GLY A 630 14.10 -39.41 -29.53
N MET A 631 13.17 -39.34 -28.56
CA MET A 631 13.01 -38.20 -27.65
C MET A 631 14.03 -38.23 -26.51
N ALA A 632 14.43 -37.04 -26.04
CA ALA A 632 15.19 -36.90 -24.80
C ALA A 632 14.33 -37.30 -23.59
N SER A 633 14.98 -37.86 -22.56
CA SER A 633 14.33 -38.23 -21.29
C SER A 633 14.03 -37.03 -20.37
N SER A 634 14.58 -35.87 -20.69
CA SER A 634 14.41 -34.62 -19.95
C SER A 634 14.15 -33.46 -20.92
N ILE A 635 13.25 -32.56 -20.55
CA ILE A 635 12.78 -31.46 -21.40
C ILE A 635 12.73 -30.18 -20.58
N SER A 636 13.29 -29.11 -21.14
CA SER A 636 13.35 -27.80 -20.48
C SER A 636 12.11 -26.98 -20.80
N ILE A 637 11.45 -26.44 -19.77
CA ILE A 637 10.22 -25.65 -19.87
C ILE A 637 10.42 -24.29 -19.21
N PRO A 638 9.97 -23.19 -19.83
CA PRO A 638 10.01 -21.87 -19.21
C PRO A 638 8.99 -21.75 -18.06
N ASP A 639 9.44 -21.23 -16.93
CA ASP A 639 8.59 -20.90 -15.78
C ASP A 639 7.51 -19.86 -16.15
N PHE A 640 7.88 -18.89 -16.99
CA PHE A 640 7.03 -17.78 -17.42
C PHE A 640 6.98 -17.71 -18.96
N PRO A 641 6.07 -18.47 -19.61
CA PRO A 641 5.96 -18.52 -21.07
C PRO A 641 5.70 -17.18 -21.78
N SER A 642 5.21 -16.16 -21.07
CA SER A 642 5.03 -14.81 -21.62
C SER A 642 6.32 -13.97 -21.61
N VAL A 643 7.39 -14.45 -20.97
CA VAL A 643 8.67 -13.75 -20.80
C VAL A 643 9.77 -14.52 -21.54
N PRO A 644 10.32 -13.98 -22.64
CA PRO A 644 11.36 -14.68 -23.42
C PRO A 644 12.65 -15.00 -22.65
N SER A 645 12.98 -14.20 -21.63
CA SER A 645 14.15 -14.37 -20.76
C SER A 645 13.82 -15.09 -19.44
N SER A 646 12.74 -15.89 -19.42
CA SER A 646 12.31 -16.63 -18.24
C SER A 646 13.36 -17.64 -17.78
N THR A 647 13.41 -17.88 -16.48
CA THR A 647 14.03 -19.09 -15.93
C THR A 647 13.34 -20.33 -16.50
N VAL A 648 14.10 -21.42 -16.61
CA VAL A 648 13.62 -22.71 -17.12
C VAL A 648 13.85 -23.77 -16.06
N HIS A 649 12.97 -24.77 -16.04
CA HIS A 649 13.14 -25.98 -15.25
C HIS A 649 13.03 -27.20 -16.16
N ASP A 650 13.75 -28.25 -15.78
CA ASP A 650 13.74 -29.51 -16.52
C ASP A 650 12.72 -30.47 -15.92
N ILE A 651 11.92 -31.08 -16.78
CA ILE A 651 10.95 -32.11 -16.41
C ILE A 651 11.27 -33.43 -17.09
N SER A 652 10.83 -34.53 -16.48
CA SER A 652 11.03 -35.87 -17.02
C SER A 652 10.02 -36.20 -18.13
N PHE A 653 10.44 -36.98 -19.11
CA PHE A 653 9.56 -37.59 -20.11
C PHE A 653 9.91 -39.07 -20.31
N GLY A 654 8.89 -39.91 -20.54
CA GLY A 654 9.04 -41.36 -20.63
C GLY A 654 7.94 -42.03 -21.45
N SER A 655 8.02 -43.35 -21.58
CA SER A 655 7.01 -44.17 -22.27
C SER A 655 5.64 -44.16 -21.58
N THR A 656 5.63 -43.90 -20.28
CA THR A 656 4.42 -43.79 -19.48
C THR A 656 4.29 -42.36 -18.95
N ILE A 657 3.13 -41.77 -19.21
CA ILE A 657 2.76 -40.44 -18.71
C ILE A 657 1.42 -40.52 -17.99
N TYR A 658 1.13 -39.52 -17.20
CA TYR A 658 -0.15 -39.33 -16.55
C TYR A 658 -0.80 -38.04 -17.04
N ILE A 659 -2.10 -38.11 -17.28
CA ILE A 659 -2.94 -36.97 -17.65
C ILE A 659 -4.13 -36.90 -16.70
N GLU A 660 -4.89 -35.80 -16.73
CA GLU A 660 -6.14 -35.72 -15.98
C GLU A 660 -7.17 -36.71 -16.52
N ARG A 661 -7.89 -37.36 -15.61
CA ARG A 661 -9.02 -38.23 -15.96
C ARG A 661 -10.09 -37.50 -16.77
N GLU A 662 -10.32 -36.22 -16.48
CA GLU A 662 -11.27 -35.38 -17.22
C GLU A 662 -10.83 -35.02 -18.66
N ASP A 663 -9.56 -35.24 -19.01
CA ASP A 663 -9.07 -35.05 -20.37
C ASP A 663 -9.20 -36.30 -21.24
N TYR A 664 -9.85 -37.33 -20.71
CA TYR A 664 -10.18 -38.57 -21.41
C TYR A 664 -11.69 -38.86 -21.33
N GLN A 665 -12.26 -39.34 -22.43
CA GLN A 665 -13.64 -39.82 -22.48
C GLN A 665 -13.70 -41.18 -23.19
N SER A 666 -14.30 -42.18 -22.52
CA SER A 666 -14.56 -43.50 -23.11
C SER A 666 -15.72 -43.44 -24.11
N GLY A 667 -15.61 -44.23 -25.18
CA GLY A 667 -16.63 -44.33 -26.23
C GLY A 667 -16.66 -43.11 -27.17
N THR A 668 -17.86 -42.78 -27.67
CA THR A 668 -18.04 -41.67 -28.62
C THR A 668 -17.97 -40.33 -27.88
N PRO A 669 -17.05 -39.41 -28.26
CA PRO A 669 -16.93 -38.13 -27.60
C PRO A 669 -18.18 -37.26 -27.82
N SER A 670 -18.51 -36.44 -26.82
CA SER A 670 -19.55 -35.43 -27.01
C SER A 670 -19.06 -34.35 -27.99
N LYS A 671 -19.98 -33.65 -28.69
CA LYS A 671 -19.60 -32.60 -29.65
C LYS A 671 -18.77 -31.46 -29.06
N GLU A 672 -18.85 -31.24 -27.74
CA GLU A 672 -18.12 -30.19 -27.03
C GLU A 672 -16.76 -30.66 -26.49
N PHE A 673 -16.53 -31.97 -26.42
CA PHE A 673 -15.30 -32.54 -25.87
C PHE A 673 -14.18 -32.53 -26.92
N ARG A 674 -13.08 -31.83 -26.62
CA ARG A 674 -11.96 -31.62 -27.56
C ARG A 674 -10.65 -32.32 -27.16
N ARG A 675 -10.68 -33.19 -26.14
CA ARG A 675 -9.48 -33.88 -25.61
C ARG A 675 -9.44 -35.35 -26.08
N LEU A 676 -8.75 -36.23 -25.37
CA LEU A 676 -8.45 -37.59 -25.83
C LEU A 676 -9.72 -38.48 -25.83
N ALA A 677 -10.06 -39.02 -26.99
CA ALA A 677 -11.14 -40.01 -27.14
C ALA A 677 -10.87 -40.90 -28.36
N MET A 678 -11.64 -41.97 -28.52
CA MET A 678 -11.48 -42.85 -29.67
C MET A 678 -11.75 -42.09 -30.98
N GLY A 679 -10.78 -42.08 -31.90
CA GLY A 679 -10.85 -41.32 -33.16
C GLY A 679 -10.60 -39.81 -33.03
N GLN A 680 -10.26 -39.31 -31.84
CA GLN A 680 -9.95 -37.90 -31.59
C GLN A 680 -8.59 -37.74 -30.90
N SER A 681 -7.70 -36.98 -31.52
CA SER A 681 -6.33 -36.77 -31.03
C SER A 681 -6.19 -35.57 -30.10
N VAL A 682 -5.19 -35.60 -29.23
CA VAL A 682 -4.87 -34.50 -28.30
C VAL A 682 -3.37 -34.18 -28.31
N GLY A 683 -3.01 -32.91 -28.17
CA GLY A 683 -1.63 -32.48 -28.09
C GLY A 683 -1.08 -32.50 -26.66
N LEU A 684 0.21 -32.80 -26.51
CA LEU A 684 0.92 -32.61 -25.25
C LEU A 684 1.61 -31.25 -25.23
N LYS A 685 1.39 -30.49 -24.16
CA LYS A 685 2.06 -29.19 -23.97
C LYS A 685 3.59 -29.37 -23.90
N HIS A 686 4.29 -28.35 -24.42
CA HIS A 686 5.76 -28.18 -24.41
C HIS A 686 6.59 -29.23 -25.18
N ILE A 687 6.00 -30.34 -25.60
CA ILE A 687 6.70 -31.44 -26.28
C ILE A 687 6.50 -31.44 -27.80
N GLY A 688 5.38 -30.91 -28.30
CA GLY A 688 5.07 -30.95 -29.73
C GLY A 688 4.72 -32.36 -30.24
N LEU A 689 4.11 -33.18 -29.37
CA LEU A 689 3.55 -34.49 -29.74
C LEU A 689 2.01 -34.45 -29.73
N VAL A 690 1.42 -35.25 -30.61
CA VAL A 690 -0.01 -35.55 -30.71
C VAL A 690 -0.22 -37.01 -30.33
N LEU A 691 -1.17 -37.28 -29.45
CA LEU A 691 -1.56 -38.62 -29.03
C LEU A 691 -2.84 -39.04 -29.76
N GLU A 692 -2.80 -40.24 -30.32
CA GLU A 692 -3.95 -40.95 -30.88
C GLU A 692 -4.21 -42.20 -30.06
N MET A 693 -5.46 -42.36 -29.65
CA MET A 693 -5.88 -43.47 -28.82
C MET A 693 -5.96 -44.78 -29.62
N GLU A 694 -5.35 -45.85 -29.09
CA GLU A 694 -5.44 -47.19 -29.68
C GLU A 694 -6.39 -48.09 -28.89
N LYS A 695 -6.23 -48.12 -27.56
CA LYS A 695 -6.93 -49.11 -26.72
C LYS A 695 -7.14 -48.62 -25.28
N GLU A 696 -8.27 -49.02 -24.73
CA GLU A 696 -8.61 -48.89 -23.30
C GLU A 696 -8.20 -50.16 -22.56
N ILE A 697 -7.51 -50.01 -21.44
CA ILE A 697 -7.24 -51.10 -20.51
C ILE A 697 -8.22 -50.94 -19.34
N VAL A 698 -9.14 -51.88 -19.26
CA VAL A 698 -10.20 -51.92 -18.24
C VAL A 698 -9.84 -52.96 -17.19
N SER A 699 -10.06 -52.62 -15.93
CA SER A 699 -9.93 -53.50 -14.78
C SER A 699 -11.15 -54.44 -14.65
N ASP A 700 -11.04 -55.47 -13.81
CA ASP A 700 -12.09 -56.47 -13.58
C ASP A 700 -13.41 -55.87 -13.06
N ASP A 701 -13.34 -54.68 -12.47
CA ASP A 701 -14.48 -53.89 -11.97
C ASP A 701 -15.12 -52.99 -13.03
N GLY A 702 -14.64 -53.03 -14.28
CA GLY A 702 -15.14 -52.21 -15.38
C GLY A 702 -14.58 -50.78 -15.42
N SER A 703 -13.64 -50.43 -14.53
CA SER A 703 -13.01 -49.11 -14.51
C SER A 703 -11.81 -49.03 -15.45
N VAL A 704 -11.64 -47.92 -16.18
CA VAL A 704 -10.48 -47.72 -17.06
C VAL A 704 -9.26 -47.34 -16.22
N ILE A 705 -8.24 -48.19 -16.24
CA ILE A 705 -7.02 -48.04 -15.44
C ILE A 705 -5.86 -47.43 -16.23
N SER A 706 -5.78 -47.70 -17.54
CA SER A 706 -4.71 -47.22 -18.40
C SER A 706 -5.17 -47.13 -19.85
N ILE A 707 -4.53 -46.26 -20.62
CA ILE A 707 -4.84 -46.03 -22.04
C ILE A 707 -3.56 -46.28 -22.85
N GLU A 708 -3.66 -47.04 -23.93
CA GLU A 708 -2.56 -47.20 -24.90
C GLU A 708 -2.77 -46.22 -26.06
N VAL A 709 -1.71 -45.48 -26.39
CA VAL A 709 -1.73 -44.45 -27.44
C VAL A 709 -0.51 -44.59 -28.35
N LYS A 710 -0.68 -44.13 -29.60
CA LYS A 710 0.44 -43.78 -30.49
C LYS A 710 0.69 -42.29 -30.44
N ALA A 711 1.96 -41.92 -30.42
CA ALA A 711 2.38 -40.52 -30.46
C ALA A 711 3.01 -40.16 -31.81
N TYR A 712 2.71 -38.98 -32.32
CA TYR A 712 3.28 -38.43 -33.56
C TYR A 712 3.76 -37.00 -33.34
N LYS A 713 4.77 -36.55 -34.09
CA LYS A 713 5.17 -35.14 -34.06
C LYS A 713 4.07 -34.27 -34.66
N VAL A 714 3.80 -33.13 -34.02
CA VAL A 714 2.85 -32.14 -34.54
C VAL A 714 3.38 -31.60 -35.88
N THR A 715 2.55 -31.70 -36.91
CA THR A 715 2.70 -31.13 -38.25
C THR A 715 1.49 -30.23 -38.55
N GLY A 716 1.48 -29.56 -39.70
CA GLY A 716 0.34 -28.74 -40.11
C GLY A 716 -0.96 -29.54 -40.33
N GLU A 717 -0.84 -30.82 -40.71
CA GLU A 717 -1.97 -31.68 -41.11
C GLU A 717 -2.59 -32.42 -39.92
N ASN A 718 -1.80 -32.78 -38.90
CA ASN A 718 -2.26 -33.56 -37.73
C ASN A 718 -2.48 -32.70 -36.47
N LYS A 719 -2.66 -31.38 -36.63
CA LYS A 719 -2.78 -30.45 -35.52
C LYS A 719 -4.02 -30.77 -34.66
N PRO A 720 -3.85 -31.04 -33.35
CA PRO A 720 -4.95 -31.44 -32.48
C PRO A 720 -5.83 -30.25 -32.11
N ALA A 721 -7.07 -30.54 -31.70
CA ALA A 721 -8.05 -29.53 -31.28
C ALA A 721 -7.69 -28.86 -29.95
N ALA A 722 -6.96 -29.55 -29.08
CA ALA A 722 -6.54 -29.06 -27.77
C ALA A 722 -5.15 -29.58 -27.37
N PHE A 723 -4.49 -28.85 -26.48
CA PHE A 723 -3.24 -29.26 -25.82
C PHE A 723 -3.46 -29.38 -24.32
N ILE A 724 -3.08 -30.53 -23.76
CA ILE A 724 -3.26 -30.86 -22.34
C ILE A 724 -1.92 -30.90 -21.60
N HIS A 725 -1.98 -30.71 -20.28
CA HIS A 725 -0.83 -30.93 -19.41
C HIS A 725 -0.69 -32.42 -19.09
N TRP A 726 0.51 -32.81 -18.68
CA TRP A 726 0.87 -34.19 -18.42
C TRP A 726 2.05 -34.23 -17.45
N VAL A 727 2.29 -35.37 -16.81
CA VAL A 727 3.47 -35.60 -15.96
C VAL A 727 4.03 -36.99 -16.23
N ALA A 728 5.35 -37.14 -16.31
CA ALA A 728 6.02 -38.44 -16.34
C ALA A 728 6.92 -38.60 -15.11
N ASN A 729 7.17 -39.84 -14.70
CA ASN A 729 7.94 -40.17 -13.49
C ASN A 729 7.56 -39.31 -12.26
N PRO A 730 6.26 -39.18 -11.94
CA PRO A 730 5.79 -38.23 -10.95
C PRO A 730 6.19 -38.60 -9.52
N ILE A 731 6.17 -37.60 -8.65
CA ILE A 731 6.09 -37.79 -7.20
C ILE A 731 4.65 -37.54 -6.72
N PRO A 732 4.13 -38.35 -5.78
CA PRO A 732 2.81 -38.14 -5.21
C PRO A 732 2.82 -37.01 -4.17
N VAL A 733 1.83 -36.12 -4.25
CA VAL A 733 1.65 -35.00 -3.31
C VAL A 733 0.19 -34.91 -2.86
N GLN A 734 -0.03 -34.21 -1.75
CA GLN A 734 -1.37 -33.89 -1.27
C GLN A 734 -1.80 -32.51 -1.78
N VAL A 735 -3.01 -32.38 -2.30
CA VAL A 735 -3.62 -31.09 -2.65
C VAL A 735 -4.91 -30.90 -1.87
N ARG A 736 -5.12 -29.68 -1.36
CA ARG A 736 -6.33 -29.26 -0.66
C ARG A 736 -7.08 -28.25 -1.53
N LEU A 737 -8.29 -28.61 -1.95
CA LEU A 737 -9.18 -27.78 -2.73
C LEU A 737 -10.20 -27.15 -1.80
N TYR A 738 -10.21 -25.82 -1.71
CA TYR A 738 -11.13 -25.07 -0.87
C TYR A 738 -12.24 -24.42 -1.69
N GLU A 739 -13.47 -24.53 -1.22
CA GLU A 739 -14.65 -23.79 -1.71
C GLU A 739 -15.11 -22.79 -0.64
N ARG A 740 -16.13 -21.97 -0.96
CA ARG A 740 -16.69 -21.00 -0.01
C ARG A 740 -17.22 -21.72 1.25
N LEU A 741 -16.95 -21.14 2.41
CA LEU A 741 -17.34 -21.71 3.71
C LEU A 741 -18.83 -21.54 3.99
N PHE A 742 -19.44 -20.44 3.53
CA PHE A 742 -20.84 -20.09 3.78
C PHE A 742 -21.61 -20.07 2.46
N HIS A 743 -22.88 -20.49 2.48
CA HIS A 743 -23.74 -20.45 1.29
C HIS A 743 -24.27 -19.04 1.03
N HIS A 744 -24.61 -18.29 2.08
CA HIS A 744 -25.22 -16.96 1.97
C HIS A 744 -24.19 -15.82 2.05
N LYS A 745 -24.55 -14.67 1.48
CA LYS A 745 -23.71 -13.47 1.50
C LYS A 745 -23.54 -12.95 2.92
N ASN A 746 -24.62 -12.92 3.69
CA ASN A 746 -24.60 -12.51 5.08
C ASN A 746 -24.98 -13.68 6.00
N PRO A 747 -24.02 -14.54 6.37
CA PRO A 747 -24.29 -15.70 7.22
C PRO A 747 -24.74 -15.32 8.64
N GLU A 748 -24.61 -14.05 9.03
CA GLU A 748 -25.02 -13.53 10.33
C GLU A 748 -26.46 -13.01 10.33
N ASP A 749 -27.09 -12.89 9.17
CA ASP A 749 -28.47 -12.41 9.05
C ASP A 749 -29.45 -13.47 9.55
N THR A 750 -30.27 -13.12 10.53
CA THR A 750 -31.30 -14.03 11.06
C THR A 750 -32.49 -14.20 10.11
N GLU A 751 -32.69 -13.28 9.16
CA GLU A 751 -33.72 -13.41 8.13
C GLU A 751 -33.29 -14.40 7.04
N GLU A 752 -32.04 -14.35 6.60
CA GLU A 752 -31.49 -15.31 5.62
C GLU A 752 -31.17 -16.67 6.26
N VAL A 753 -30.63 -16.65 7.50
CA VAL A 753 -30.15 -17.84 8.21
C VAL A 753 -30.81 -17.94 9.59
N PRO A 754 -32.08 -18.39 9.68
CA PRO A 754 -32.81 -18.48 10.94
C PRO A 754 -32.20 -19.49 11.93
N GLY A 755 -31.48 -20.51 11.42
CA GLY A 755 -30.72 -21.47 12.23
C GLY A 755 -29.41 -20.92 12.80
N GLY A 756 -29.06 -19.67 12.48
CA GLY A 756 -27.81 -19.02 12.81
C GLY A 756 -26.65 -19.46 11.93
N PHE A 757 -25.57 -18.67 11.92
CA PHE A 757 -24.44 -18.83 10.97
C PHE A 757 -23.82 -20.24 10.88
N LEU A 758 -23.92 -21.08 11.91
CA LEU A 758 -23.40 -22.45 11.86
C LEU A 758 -24.18 -23.36 10.91
N SER A 759 -25.49 -23.14 10.74
CA SER A 759 -26.30 -23.92 9.80
C SER A 759 -26.05 -23.53 8.34
N ASP A 760 -25.37 -22.41 8.09
CA ASP A 760 -25.03 -21.92 6.75
C ASP A 760 -23.67 -22.43 6.23
N CYS A 761 -22.97 -23.24 7.03
CA CYS A 761 -21.66 -23.76 6.67
C CYS A 761 -21.76 -24.84 5.59
N ASN A 762 -20.98 -24.69 4.51
CA ASN A 762 -20.88 -25.64 3.43
C ASN A 762 -20.01 -26.85 3.82
N GLU A 763 -20.63 -28.03 3.88
CA GLU A 763 -19.97 -29.30 4.21
C GLU A 763 -18.91 -29.69 3.17
N ASN A 764 -19.13 -29.34 1.89
CA ASN A 764 -18.22 -29.62 0.78
C ASN A 764 -17.17 -28.51 0.59
N SER A 765 -16.88 -27.73 1.63
CA SER A 765 -15.94 -26.59 1.54
C SER A 765 -14.46 -26.99 1.46
N LEU A 766 -14.12 -28.25 1.76
CA LEU A 766 -12.74 -28.77 1.66
C LEU A 766 -12.74 -30.18 1.06
N THR A 767 -12.07 -30.34 -0.08
CA THR A 767 -11.76 -31.63 -0.68
C THR A 767 -10.26 -31.88 -0.62
N ILE A 768 -9.85 -33.04 -0.08
CA ILE A 768 -8.45 -33.43 0.03
C ILE A 768 -8.13 -34.51 -0.98
N LEU A 769 -7.19 -34.23 -1.87
CA LEU A 769 -6.66 -35.18 -2.84
C LEU A 769 -5.31 -35.69 -2.36
N HIS A 770 -5.18 -37.02 -2.20
CA HIS A 770 -3.97 -37.65 -1.64
C HIS A 770 -2.99 -38.17 -2.69
N ARG A 771 -3.43 -38.36 -3.94
CA ARG A 771 -2.64 -38.91 -5.04
C ARG A 771 -2.59 -37.95 -6.23
N VAL A 772 -2.17 -36.73 -5.97
CA VAL A 772 -1.87 -35.77 -7.04
C VAL A 772 -0.44 -36.00 -7.51
N PHE A 773 -0.22 -35.97 -8.83
CA PHE A 773 1.08 -36.19 -9.43
C PHE A 773 1.70 -34.89 -9.92
N VAL A 774 2.93 -34.63 -9.50
CA VAL A 774 3.76 -33.50 -9.96
C VAL A 774 5.13 -34.03 -10.37
N ASP A 775 5.87 -33.26 -11.17
CA ASP A 775 7.22 -33.66 -11.57
C ASP A 775 8.20 -33.67 -10.38
N LYS A 776 9.23 -34.52 -10.46
CA LYS A 776 10.25 -34.72 -9.43
C LYS A 776 11.03 -33.45 -9.06
N TYR A 777 11.17 -32.47 -9.96
CA TYR A 777 11.85 -31.21 -9.64
C TYR A 777 11.15 -30.43 -8.51
N MET A 778 9.87 -30.71 -8.24
CA MET A 778 9.12 -30.15 -7.12
C MET A 778 9.53 -30.70 -5.75
N SER A 779 10.46 -31.65 -5.68
CA SER A 779 10.94 -32.20 -4.40
C SER A 779 11.74 -31.21 -3.53
N THR A 780 12.24 -30.11 -4.11
CA THR A 780 13.07 -29.11 -3.43
C THR A 780 12.34 -27.80 -3.09
N ILE A 781 11.01 -27.78 -3.19
CA ILE A 781 10.21 -26.57 -2.95
C ILE A 781 10.17 -26.19 -1.48
N LYS A 782 9.95 -24.90 -1.21
CA LYS A 782 9.85 -24.34 0.13
C LYS A 782 8.40 -24.03 0.48
N VAL A 783 8.11 -24.03 1.77
CA VAL A 783 6.83 -23.53 2.30
C VAL A 783 6.64 -22.10 1.81
N TRP A 784 5.41 -21.76 1.41
CA TRP A 784 5.03 -20.47 0.83
C TRP A 784 5.40 -20.24 -0.64
N ASP A 785 6.10 -21.17 -1.29
CA ASP A 785 6.27 -21.10 -2.75
C ASP A 785 4.90 -21.23 -3.43
N ARG A 786 4.75 -20.50 -4.54
CA ARG A 786 3.48 -20.36 -5.27
C ARG A 786 3.70 -20.76 -6.71
N PHE A 787 2.76 -21.52 -7.25
CA PHE A 787 2.83 -22.05 -8.60
C PHE A 787 1.50 -21.87 -9.30
N GLN A 788 1.55 -21.69 -10.61
CA GLN A 788 0.40 -21.91 -11.46
C GLN A 788 0.46 -23.37 -11.94
N PHE A 789 -0.46 -24.19 -11.47
CA PHE A 789 -0.68 -25.51 -12.07
C PHE A 789 -1.40 -25.31 -13.39
N GLU A 790 -0.75 -25.67 -14.48
CA GLU A 790 -1.23 -25.42 -15.82
C GLU A 790 -2.65 -25.95 -16.03
N ARG A 791 -3.52 -25.12 -16.62
CA ARG A 791 -4.96 -25.38 -16.85
C ARG A 791 -5.84 -25.53 -15.61
N ILE A 792 -5.27 -25.66 -14.42
CA ILE A 792 -6.01 -25.92 -13.19
C ILE A 792 -6.23 -24.64 -12.38
N GLY A 793 -5.15 -23.98 -11.94
CA GLY A 793 -5.27 -22.89 -10.97
C GLY A 793 -3.95 -22.49 -10.34
N PHE A 794 -4.04 -21.63 -9.33
CA PHE A 794 -2.89 -21.22 -8.53
C PHE A 794 -2.87 -21.98 -7.21
N PHE A 795 -1.68 -22.44 -6.84
CA PHE A 795 -1.44 -23.25 -5.67
C PHE A 795 -0.26 -22.70 -4.87
N SER A 796 -0.32 -22.89 -3.56
CA SER A 796 0.76 -22.53 -2.64
C SER A 796 1.14 -23.72 -1.78
N VAL A 797 2.44 -23.84 -1.49
CA VAL A 797 2.96 -24.87 -0.57
C VAL A 797 2.51 -24.55 0.85
N ASP A 798 1.78 -25.48 1.47
CA ASP A 798 1.23 -25.35 2.82
C ASP A 798 2.32 -25.60 3.90
N PRO A 799 2.23 -24.95 5.07
CA PRO A 799 3.14 -25.19 6.20
C PRO A 799 3.20 -26.61 6.73
N ASP A 800 2.18 -27.45 6.47
CA ASP A 800 2.21 -28.86 6.83
C ASP A 800 3.16 -29.68 5.93
N THR A 801 3.82 -29.05 4.94
CA THR A 801 4.81 -29.69 4.08
C THR A 801 6.05 -30.10 4.87
N THR A 802 6.47 -31.34 4.68
CA THR A 802 7.68 -31.94 5.24
C THR A 802 8.54 -32.53 4.11
N ARG A 803 9.73 -33.05 4.44
CA ARG A 803 10.61 -33.70 3.44
C ARG A 803 9.98 -34.93 2.79
N GLU A 804 9.09 -35.62 3.50
CA GLU A 804 8.44 -36.86 3.03
C GLU A 804 7.09 -36.59 2.38
N LYS A 805 6.44 -35.48 2.74
CA LYS A 805 5.07 -35.18 2.34
C LYS A 805 4.93 -33.72 1.95
N ILE A 806 4.73 -33.50 0.66
CA ILE A 806 4.44 -32.18 0.10
C ILE A 806 2.93 -31.94 0.10
N VAL A 807 2.53 -30.75 0.55
CA VAL A 807 1.13 -30.34 0.64
C VAL A 807 0.94 -29.01 -0.08
N PHE A 808 0.00 -28.96 -1.01
CA PHE A 808 -0.42 -27.73 -1.67
C PHE A 808 -1.85 -27.34 -1.28
N ASN A 809 -2.08 -26.04 -1.15
CA ASN A 809 -3.38 -25.43 -1.05
C ASN A 809 -3.75 -24.77 -2.38
N ARG A 810 -4.99 -24.96 -2.86
CA ARG A 810 -5.51 -24.16 -3.98
C ARG A 810 -5.77 -22.73 -3.48
N THR A 811 -5.04 -21.78 -4.03
CA THR A 811 -5.25 -20.35 -3.76
C THR A 811 -6.51 -19.86 -4.47
N LEU A 812 -6.60 -20.04 -5.80
CA LEU A 812 -7.73 -19.64 -6.64
C LEU A 812 -7.69 -20.30 -8.03
N LEU A 813 -8.84 -20.29 -8.72
CA LEU A 813 -8.99 -20.81 -10.08
C LEU A 813 -8.54 -19.81 -11.16
N LEU A 814 -8.07 -20.31 -12.31
CA LEU A 814 -7.59 -19.48 -13.43
C LEU A 814 -8.66 -18.52 -13.96
N LYS A 815 -9.93 -18.93 -13.94
CA LYS A 815 -11.09 -18.12 -14.30
C LYS A 815 -12.19 -18.38 -13.28
N GLU A 816 -13.13 -17.46 -13.20
CA GLU A 816 -14.34 -17.69 -12.42
C GLU A 816 -15.17 -18.80 -13.07
N ASP A 817 -15.75 -19.64 -12.22
CA ASP A 817 -16.65 -20.70 -12.65
C ASP A 817 -17.99 -20.05 -13.02
N SER A 818 -18.28 -19.96 -14.33
CA SER A 818 -19.50 -19.31 -14.84
C SER A 818 -20.79 -20.01 -14.40
N THR A 819 -20.68 -21.23 -13.88
CA THR A 819 -21.82 -22.03 -13.39
C THR A 819 -22.17 -21.79 -11.92
N LYS A 820 -21.31 -21.08 -11.16
CA LYS A 820 -21.48 -20.81 -9.71
C LYS A 820 -21.78 -19.34 -9.40
N LYS A 821 -22.48 -18.64 -10.31
CA LYS A 821 -22.92 -17.25 -10.10
C LYS A 821 -24.09 -17.14 -9.13
#